data_AF-A0A0Q4NF28-F1
#
_entry.id   AF-A0A0Q4NF28-F1
#
_cell.length_a   1.000
_cell.length_b   1.000
_cell.length_c   1.000
_cell.angle_alpha   90.00
_cell.angle_beta   90.00
_cell.angle_gamma   90.00
#
_symmetry.space_group_name_H-M   'P 1'
#
loop_
_entity.id
_entity.type
_entity.pdbx_description
1 polymer ?
#
loop_
_entity_poly.entity_id
_entity_poly.type
_entity_poly.pdbx_seq_one_letter_code
_entity_poly.pdbx_strand_id
1 'polypeptide(L)'
;MNVYLKMLAPVTVLGALIHDLGKCCVSFQEKLAGNLGYEPIRHETMSFFMGSLIFKEIHQLATPESLRDWCNGQLPRLLRRVLRVSPYPEMVLDYVCQTVNARLTAEHWRVEQVGLTSALWLALSHHRLPEGADSEGLVEAPWVAFSKSRSYFIRQRGETEYDATTVADIEQNLTIPLSAVATGGLPWNNLDWCQAVLTAYKEIKLAERQLKRRSRDFDILDEHNPYTQGLAFMARPALVFADYLDSSQKKPSISDRDKGEIYANTIDGMFADALDEHLLHTGAYARGYFRKMFLNKRTLMDKAPSLSRTSRARQMKGVKFTSNDPRYQWQNKIGEQLAQQASDQPFFGCVIGKTGSGKTRGNVLTMHAMKKSLRFTCAIGLRALVQQTFSAYQETFIGLDLRNVALLIGEKGHAKPNPEAIKLSQNSGYDPLLPQGTGNDQAFDVATLGDGYELYSTSRRKHELDFLFDAKKQAKLITTPVQVLTIDHLISGASLDMASGLKQLFHLMSTDMVIDEVDDYDPKSLPAISRMAFISGFFGRSFVVSSATASRVIVDALYQAWYKGIKKRQRMKIGVIPRAVLISHVPGYETRLVDPRHFSADLTVFMRGVDRHARSSEQRKHAVKIVQITPAVYTETQLKYKRNAKFLKDEQCWEIFNKAIQPLHNLPHVGVERDGIKLSSGFIRFTHIKTAQHYAAWLNAQQVEDTLIIPFCYHSKMISAERRAVEDVLVTLNTRKAKNGVSGDDAIFQHDLVQKLMAIARQHGIRNIQLILCTTNIIEVGRDHDYDYAILEPSSTRSMVQAAGRVWRHRNKLLPEGMYNSMILSGPVKYLTRCESNDVWRFPGIEDSDEDRNIPGVSLYRFCDLESPNFKLKRMAHLLHDLGVVVKRPLKAFKWANDHLMKTVDLWCDDFANTNRDLANVHAGMCFGVPEEGKQSIYVKNVMSSAELANQAMNLTGIPRLSSDRRFNWPHGLHYAHCNMAVLNANHPTKRLLREADENVTLYPDDEDTKSVGELVDHWRVMVQRTTKSQDNYSDISLPIVHIGFGPLWVPPNLVELMDRYAMHSTEMAGALTIRLSEFQKVLLADELTTAYVPGLGLVLHPETLALVAKTDASQAP
;
A
#
# COMPACT_ATOMS: atom_id res chain seq x y z
N MET A 1 -13.51 18.03 -33.55
CA MET A 1 -12.75 18.15 -32.28
C MET A 1 -13.70 18.57 -31.15
N ASN A 2 -13.73 17.82 -30.05
CA ASN A 2 -14.57 18.07 -28.86
C ASN A 2 -14.34 19.49 -28.30
N VAL A 3 -15.41 20.19 -27.91
CA VAL A 3 -15.35 21.55 -27.34
C VAL A 3 -14.51 21.61 -26.06
N TYR A 4 -14.55 20.59 -25.22
CA TYR A 4 -13.70 20.52 -24.02
C TYR A 4 -12.22 20.42 -24.38
N LEU A 5 -11.84 19.56 -25.33
CA LEU A 5 -10.44 19.43 -25.78
C LEU A 5 -9.95 20.70 -26.49
N LYS A 6 -10.82 21.40 -27.21
CA LYS A 6 -10.52 22.72 -27.80
C LYS A 6 -10.24 23.79 -26.75
N MET A 7 -10.84 23.68 -25.56
CA MET A 7 -10.62 24.59 -24.45
C MET A 7 -9.38 24.20 -23.64
N LEU A 8 -9.23 22.91 -23.32
CA LEU A 8 -8.12 22.41 -22.50
C LEU A 8 -6.76 22.67 -23.15
N ALA A 9 -6.63 22.54 -24.47
CA ALA A 9 -5.35 22.80 -25.16
C ALA A 9 -4.80 24.22 -24.95
N PRO A 10 -5.52 25.32 -25.26
CA PRO A 10 -5.03 26.67 -25.00
C PRO A 10 -4.98 27.01 -23.51
N VAL A 11 -5.82 26.40 -22.67
CA VAL A 11 -5.71 26.49 -21.20
C VAL A 11 -4.38 25.92 -20.70
N THR A 12 -3.94 24.77 -21.21
CA THR A 12 -2.64 24.18 -20.88
C THR A 12 -1.49 25.10 -21.27
N VAL A 13 -1.57 25.71 -22.47
CA VAL A 13 -0.55 26.65 -22.95
C VAL A 13 -0.50 27.90 -22.09
N LEU A 14 -1.66 28.51 -21.79
CA LEU A 14 -1.71 29.69 -20.95
C LEU A 14 -1.18 29.40 -19.55
N GLY A 15 -1.57 28.28 -18.94
CA GLY A 15 -1.04 27.84 -17.65
C GLY A 15 0.49 27.68 -17.66
N ALA A 16 1.05 27.09 -18.72
CA ALA A 16 2.48 26.95 -18.90
C ALA A 16 3.21 28.29 -19.06
N LEU A 17 2.64 29.24 -19.81
CA LEU A 17 3.21 30.58 -19.98
C LEU A 17 3.25 31.41 -18.68
N ILE A 18 2.48 31.02 -17.66
CA ILE A 18 2.38 31.78 -16.40
C ILE A 18 2.86 31.03 -15.15
N HIS A 19 3.15 29.73 -15.24
CA HIS A 19 3.33 28.86 -14.06
C HIS A 19 4.44 29.33 -13.11
N ASP A 20 5.48 29.94 -13.66
CA ASP A 20 6.68 30.40 -12.96
C ASP A 20 6.87 31.92 -12.98
N LEU A 21 5.82 32.71 -13.28
CA LEU A 21 5.89 34.17 -13.21
C LEU A 21 6.41 34.68 -11.85
N GLY A 22 6.06 34.02 -10.76
CA GLY A 22 6.51 34.36 -9.41
C GLY A 22 8.03 34.30 -9.23
N LYS A 23 8.76 33.60 -10.12
CA LYS A 23 10.23 33.56 -10.08
C LYS A 23 10.88 34.90 -10.39
N CYS A 24 10.18 35.85 -11.02
CA CYS A 24 10.73 37.18 -11.29
C CYS A 24 10.84 38.05 -10.04
N CYS A 25 10.25 37.65 -8.91
CA CYS A 25 10.32 38.41 -7.67
C CYS A 25 11.73 38.36 -7.06
N VAL A 26 12.10 39.44 -6.37
CA VAL A 26 13.43 39.58 -5.73
C VAL A 26 13.73 38.40 -4.81
N SER A 27 12.76 37.94 -4.00
CA SER A 27 12.93 36.80 -3.09
C SER A 27 13.37 35.52 -3.79
N PHE A 28 12.82 35.20 -4.97
CA PHE A 28 13.15 33.98 -5.69
C PHE A 28 14.52 34.10 -6.37
N GLN A 29 14.85 35.27 -6.92
CA GLN A 29 16.16 35.51 -7.52
C GLN A 29 17.29 35.44 -6.48
N GLU A 30 17.07 35.96 -5.27
CA GLU A 30 18.00 35.83 -4.15
C GLU A 30 18.08 34.40 -3.61
N LYS A 31 16.98 33.63 -3.68
CA LYS A 31 16.98 32.20 -3.38
C LYS A 31 17.81 31.41 -4.40
N LEU A 32 17.68 31.71 -5.70
CA LEU A 32 18.53 31.09 -6.72
C LEU A 32 20.01 31.40 -6.49
N ALA A 33 20.33 32.61 -6.03
CA ALA A 33 21.69 33.02 -5.67
C ALA A 33 22.23 32.37 -4.38
N GLY A 34 21.42 31.58 -3.65
CA GLY A 34 21.79 31.01 -2.36
C GLY A 34 21.78 31.99 -1.18
N ASN A 35 21.36 33.24 -1.41
CA ASN A 35 21.32 34.31 -0.40
C ASN A 35 20.09 34.23 0.51
N LEU A 36 19.03 33.56 0.05
CA LEU A 36 17.78 33.37 0.78
C LEU A 36 17.40 31.88 0.83
N GLY A 37 17.27 31.33 2.05
CA GLY A 37 16.82 29.95 2.23
C GLY A 37 15.30 29.74 2.19
N TYR A 38 14.51 30.81 2.01
CA TYR A 38 13.09 30.83 2.35
C TYR A 38 12.29 31.86 1.52
N GLU A 39 11.03 31.53 1.22
CA GLU A 39 10.07 32.41 0.54
C GLU A 39 8.74 32.45 1.32
N PRO A 40 8.37 33.60 1.92
CA PRO A 40 7.07 33.79 2.59
C PRO A 40 5.86 33.42 1.73
N ILE A 41 5.87 33.80 0.45
CA ILE A 41 4.85 33.42 -0.52
C ILE A 41 5.53 32.56 -1.57
N ARG A 42 5.04 31.33 -1.75
CA ARG A 42 5.65 30.39 -2.70
C ARG A 42 5.55 30.91 -4.13
N HIS A 43 6.51 30.58 -4.98
CA HIS A 43 6.57 31.11 -6.35
C HIS A 43 5.33 30.74 -7.18
N GLU A 44 4.77 29.54 -7.01
CA GLU A 44 3.52 29.12 -7.67
C GLU A 44 2.30 29.93 -7.21
N THR A 45 2.26 30.32 -5.93
CA THR A 45 1.24 31.21 -5.37
C THR A 45 1.41 32.63 -5.93
N MET A 46 2.65 33.11 -6.02
CA MET A 46 2.95 34.40 -6.64
C MET A 46 2.60 34.43 -8.13
N SER A 47 2.91 33.37 -8.87
CA SER A 47 2.50 33.19 -10.26
C SER A 47 0.99 33.26 -10.43
N PHE A 48 0.23 32.54 -9.58
CA PHE A 48 -1.23 32.61 -9.55
C PHE A 48 -1.70 34.05 -9.30
N PHE A 49 -1.15 34.70 -8.28
CA PHE A 49 -1.56 36.04 -7.87
C PHE A 49 -1.33 37.06 -8.99
N MET A 50 -0.12 37.10 -9.56
CA MET A 50 0.22 37.96 -10.69
C MET A 50 -0.63 37.66 -11.93
N GLY A 51 -0.78 36.38 -12.29
CA GLY A 51 -1.65 35.95 -13.39
C GLY A 51 -3.09 36.41 -13.19
N SER A 52 -3.61 36.33 -11.96
CA SER A 52 -4.96 36.78 -11.64
C SER A 52 -5.16 38.29 -11.84
N LEU A 53 -4.13 39.11 -11.55
CA LEU A 53 -4.14 40.55 -11.78
C LEU A 53 -4.09 40.86 -13.28
N ILE A 54 -3.21 40.18 -14.02
CA ILE A 54 -3.12 40.32 -15.48
C ILE A 54 -4.48 39.95 -16.13
N PHE A 55 -5.08 38.84 -15.72
CA PHE A 55 -6.33 38.35 -16.32
C PHE A 55 -7.56 39.23 -16.03
N LYS A 56 -7.52 40.09 -15.01
CA LYS A 56 -8.57 41.10 -14.80
C LYS A 56 -8.56 42.14 -15.92
N GLU A 57 -7.38 42.60 -16.33
CA GLU A 57 -7.23 43.69 -17.31
C GLU A 57 -6.95 43.21 -18.74
N ILE A 58 -6.62 41.92 -18.94
CA ILE A 58 -6.17 41.37 -20.24
C ILE A 58 -7.12 41.65 -21.42
N HIS A 59 -8.41 41.85 -21.16
CA HIS A 59 -9.40 42.16 -22.20
C HIS A 59 -9.21 43.57 -22.81
N GLN A 60 -8.54 44.48 -22.10
CA GLN A 60 -8.21 45.84 -22.54
C GLN A 60 -6.82 45.92 -23.20
N LEU A 61 -6.00 44.88 -23.03
CA LEU A 61 -4.61 44.81 -23.49
C LEU A 61 -4.57 44.15 -24.88
N ALA A 62 -4.87 44.92 -25.93
CA ALA A 62 -5.09 44.37 -27.26
C ALA A 62 -3.81 43.99 -28.02
N THR A 63 -2.66 44.59 -27.68
CA THR A 63 -1.35 44.39 -28.34
C THR A 63 -0.27 43.91 -27.36
N PRO A 64 0.78 43.22 -27.83
CA PRO A 64 1.92 42.82 -27.00
C PRO A 64 2.54 43.98 -26.20
N GLU A 65 2.68 45.15 -26.82
CA GLU A 65 3.24 46.35 -26.18
C GLU A 65 2.33 46.87 -25.07
N SER A 66 1.00 46.86 -25.27
CA SER A 66 0.06 47.28 -24.23
C SER A 66 0.13 46.37 -22.99
N LEU A 67 0.34 45.06 -23.19
CA LEU A 67 0.53 44.11 -22.10
C LEU A 67 1.86 44.35 -21.37
N ARG A 68 2.96 44.52 -22.11
CA ARG A 68 4.26 44.90 -21.55
C ARG A 68 4.17 46.15 -20.71
N ASP A 69 3.61 47.23 -21.26
CA ASP A 69 3.57 48.54 -20.63
C ASP A 69 2.69 48.52 -19.38
N TRP A 70 1.58 47.77 -19.41
CA TRP A 70 0.75 47.54 -18.22
C TRP A 70 1.49 46.73 -17.14
N CYS A 71 2.21 45.67 -17.52
CA CYS A 71 3.00 44.87 -16.58
C CYS A 71 4.17 45.67 -15.99
N ASN A 72 4.82 46.55 -16.74
CA ASN A 72 5.89 47.40 -16.20
C ASN A 72 5.37 48.55 -15.34
N GLY A 73 4.19 49.09 -15.65
CA GLY A 73 3.63 50.25 -14.95
C GLY A 73 2.70 49.92 -13.78
N GLN A 74 1.69 49.07 -14.01
CA GLN A 74 0.58 48.86 -13.08
C GLN A 74 0.78 47.66 -12.16
N LEU A 75 1.32 46.54 -12.67
CA LEU A 75 1.49 45.32 -11.87
C LEU A 75 2.36 45.55 -10.61
N PRO A 76 3.54 46.19 -10.66
CA PRO A 76 4.33 46.52 -9.47
C PRO A 76 3.58 47.40 -8.47
N ARG A 77 2.77 48.36 -8.97
CA ARG A 77 1.96 49.24 -8.12
C ARG A 77 0.88 48.45 -7.39
N LEU A 78 0.24 47.49 -8.06
CA LEU A 78 -0.78 46.62 -7.47
C LEU A 78 -0.18 45.67 -6.43
N LEU A 79 0.99 45.08 -6.71
CA LEU A 79 1.71 44.24 -5.74
C LEU A 79 2.09 45.02 -4.49
N ARG A 80 2.66 46.23 -4.63
CA ARG A 80 2.99 47.10 -3.47
C ARG A 80 1.78 47.54 -2.65
N ARG A 81 0.58 47.61 -3.24
CA ARG A 81 -0.65 47.92 -2.48
C ARG A 81 -1.02 46.82 -1.50
N VAL A 82 -0.60 45.58 -1.74
CA VAL A 82 -0.85 44.45 -0.82
C VAL A 82 -0.19 44.68 0.54
N LEU A 83 0.99 45.29 0.57
CA LEU A 83 1.68 45.67 1.81
C LEU A 83 0.91 46.72 2.64
N ARG A 84 -0.03 47.45 2.03
CA ARG A 84 -0.84 48.46 2.71
C ARG A 84 -2.09 47.88 3.39
N VAL A 85 -2.36 46.59 3.20
CA VAL A 85 -3.51 45.92 3.81
C VAL A 85 -3.38 45.90 5.34
N SER A 86 -2.16 45.70 5.84
CA SER A 86 -1.87 45.66 7.27
C SER A 86 -0.38 45.93 7.52
N PRO A 87 0.00 46.58 8.63
CA PRO A 87 1.39 46.63 9.06
C PRO A 87 1.90 45.27 9.59
N TYR A 88 1.00 44.31 9.83
CA TYR A 88 1.31 43.00 10.39
C TYR A 88 1.51 41.93 9.28
N PRO A 89 2.70 41.28 9.18
CA PRO A 89 3.04 40.29 8.16
C PRO A 89 2.01 39.17 7.97
N GLU A 90 1.51 38.62 9.07
CA GLU A 90 0.57 37.51 9.09
C GLU A 90 -0.77 37.87 8.45
N MET A 91 -1.24 39.11 8.61
CA MET A 91 -2.46 39.59 7.98
C MET A 91 -2.28 39.82 6.48
N VAL A 92 -1.09 40.25 6.05
CA VAL A 92 -0.75 40.39 4.62
C VAL A 92 -0.73 39.03 3.95
N LEU A 93 -0.10 38.03 4.58
CA LEU A 93 -0.07 36.66 4.09
C LEU A 93 -1.47 36.01 4.06
N ASP A 94 -2.30 36.28 5.07
CA ASP A 94 -3.68 35.80 5.11
C ASP A 94 -4.52 36.44 3.99
N TYR A 95 -4.35 37.74 3.73
CA TYR A 95 -5.00 38.41 2.60
C TYR A 95 -4.64 37.78 1.25
N VAL A 96 -3.37 37.41 1.04
CA VAL A 96 -2.94 36.70 -0.17
C VAL A 96 -3.62 35.34 -0.26
N CYS A 97 -3.61 34.55 0.82
CA CYS A 97 -4.30 33.25 0.89
C CYS A 97 -5.79 33.36 0.57
N GLN A 98 -6.48 34.30 1.21
CA GLN A 98 -7.91 34.53 1.00
C GLN A 98 -8.22 34.98 -0.44
N THR A 99 -7.36 35.80 -1.04
CA THR A 99 -7.52 36.23 -2.44
C THR A 99 -7.39 35.06 -3.41
N VAL A 100 -6.43 34.16 -3.18
CA VAL A 100 -6.25 32.93 -3.96
C VAL A 100 -7.45 32.02 -3.80
N ASN A 101 -7.89 31.77 -2.56
CA ASN A 101 -9.07 30.96 -2.24
C ASN A 101 -10.32 31.48 -2.92
N ALA A 102 -10.59 32.80 -2.81
CA ALA A 102 -11.76 33.43 -3.41
C ALA A 102 -11.78 33.24 -4.93
N ARG A 103 -10.61 33.27 -5.59
CA ARG A 103 -10.50 33.06 -7.04
C ARG A 103 -10.65 31.60 -7.46
N LEU A 104 -10.47 30.67 -6.53
CA LEU A 104 -10.65 29.22 -6.71
C LEU A 104 -12.03 28.73 -6.25
N THR A 105 -13.05 29.58 -6.22
CA THR A 105 -14.42 29.15 -5.94
C THR A 105 -15.16 28.70 -7.19
N ALA A 106 -16.21 27.91 -7.02
CA ALA A 106 -17.08 27.48 -8.12
C ALA A 106 -17.66 28.65 -8.95
N GLU A 107 -17.88 29.82 -8.33
CA GLU A 107 -18.34 31.03 -9.03
C GLU A 107 -17.37 31.48 -10.14
N HIS A 108 -16.08 31.38 -9.89
CA HIS A 108 -15.04 31.76 -10.84
C HIS A 108 -14.78 30.69 -11.92
N TRP A 109 -15.45 29.55 -11.83
CA TRP A 109 -15.43 28.47 -12.81
C TRP A 109 -16.70 28.43 -13.70
N ARG A 110 -17.50 29.50 -13.69
CA ARG A 110 -18.58 29.70 -14.68
C ARG A 110 -18.01 29.78 -16.10
N VAL A 111 -18.86 29.48 -17.09
CA VAL A 111 -18.46 29.34 -18.50
C VAL A 111 -17.70 30.54 -19.08
N GLU A 112 -17.92 31.76 -18.58
CA GLU A 112 -17.25 32.99 -19.01
C GLU A 112 -15.82 33.17 -18.48
N GLN A 113 -15.44 32.45 -17.44
CA GLN A 113 -14.15 32.57 -16.76
C GLN A 113 -13.41 31.24 -16.58
N VAL A 114 -14.09 30.12 -16.84
CA VAL A 114 -13.59 28.77 -16.60
C VAL A 114 -12.22 28.54 -17.22
N GLY A 115 -11.94 29.06 -18.41
CA GLY A 115 -10.65 28.84 -19.07
C GLY A 115 -9.50 29.57 -18.37
N LEU A 116 -9.72 30.84 -17.98
CA LEU A 116 -8.69 31.63 -17.28
C LEU A 116 -8.46 31.09 -15.87
N THR A 117 -9.53 30.76 -15.15
CA THR A 117 -9.42 30.17 -13.81
C THR A 117 -8.76 28.80 -13.86
N SER A 118 -9.01 28.00 -14.92
CA SER A 118 -8.30 26.75 -15.15
C SER A 118 -6.80 26.94 -15.41
N ALA A 119 -6.41 27.98 -16.16
CA ALA A 119 -5.00 28.28 -16.41
C ALA A 119 -4.28 28.70 -15.12
N LEU A 120 -4.94 29.49 -14.27
CA LEU A 120 -4.44 29.82 -12.93
C LEU A 120 -4.31 28.57 -12.05
N TRP A 121 -5.32 27.69 -12.04
CA TRP A 121 -5.27 26.44 -11.28
C TRP A 121 -4.13 25.52 -11.76
N LEU A 122 -3.85 25.46 -13.07
CA LEU A 122 -2.72 24.71 -13.62
C LEU A 122 -1.38 25.29 -13.16
N ALA A 123 -1.23 26.62 -13.21
CA ALA A 123 -0.06 27.32 -12.72
C ALA A 123 0.19 27.06 -11.23
N LEU A 124 -0.86 27.02 -10.42
CA LEU A 124 -0.75 26.73 -8.99
C LEU A 124 -0.44 25.25 -8.72
N SER A 125 -1.09 24.34 -9.44
CA SER A 125 -1.05 22.90 -9.15
C SER A 125 0.12 22.14 -9.78
N HIS A 126 1.02 22.81 -10.51
CA HIS A 126 2.03 22.14 -11.33
C HIS A 126 3.04 21.31 -10.52
N HIS A 127 3.33 21.67 -9.26
CA HIS A 127 4.14 20.85 -8.34
C HIS A 127 3.30 19.91 -7.48
N ARG A 128 2.20 20.41 -6.91
CA ARG A 128 1.31 19.67 -6.01
C ARG A 128 -0.11 20.21 -6.10
N LEU A 129 -1.13 19.36 -5.92
CA LEU A 129 -2.53 19.81 -5.85
C LEU A 129 -2.74 20.85 -4.73
N PRO A 130 -3.52 21.91 -4.99
CA PRO A 130 -3.68 23.01 -4.05
C PRO A 130 -4.50 22.66 -2.81
N GLU A 131 -3.98 23.10 -1.67
CA GLU A 131 -4.62 23.00 -0.36
C GLU A 131 -4.80 24.40 0.21
N GLY A 132 -6.01 24.93 0.11
CA GLY A 132 -6.28 26.28 0.56
C GLY A 132 -6.52 26.39 2.06
N ALA A 133 -6.59 27.63 2.57
CA ALA A 133 -7.03 27.90 3.93
C ALA A 133 -8.55 27.70 4.07
N ASP A 134 -9.02 27.22 5.22
CA ASP A 134 -10.44 27.12 5.52
C ASP A 134 -11.05 28.53 5.49
N SER A 135 -12.13 28.71 4.75
CA SER A 135 -12.79 30.01 4.57
C SER A 135 -14.29 29.77 4.58
N GLU A 136 -14.93 30.08 5.72
CA GLU A 136 -16.36 29.88 5.91
C GLU A 136 -17.16 30.58 4.79
N GLY A 137 -18.02 29.84 4.11
CA GLY A 137 -18.91 30.36 3.06
C GLY A 137 -18.42 30.22 1.61
N LEU A 138 -17.18 29.74 1.37
CA LEU A 138 -16.73 29.44 0.00
C LEU A 138 -17.18 28.05 -0.46
N VAL A 139 -17.71 27.96 -1.68
CA VAL A 139 -17.98 26.66 -2.33
C VAL A 139 -16.70 26.16 -2.97
N GLU A 140 -16.24 24.99 -2.53
CA GLU A 140 -15.04 24.32 -3.04
C GLU A 140 -15.07 24.17 -4.56
N ALA A 141 -13.97 24.58 -5.22
CA ALA A 141 -13.77 24.21 -6.60
C ALA A 141 -13.25 22.77 -6.70
N PRO A 142 -13.55 22.08 -7.81
CA PRO A 142 -13.03 20.75 -8.06
C PRO A 142 -11.49 20.73 -8.00
N TRP A 143 -10.93 19.70 -7.37
CA TRP A 143 -9.48 19.52 -7.19
C TRP A 143 -8.78 20.61 -6.35
N VAL A 144 -9.52 21.32 -5.51
CA VAL A 144 -9.00 22.23 -4.48
C VAL A 144 -9.57 21.79 -3.13
N ALA A 145 -8.72 21.57 -2.14
CA ALA A 145 -9.18 21.25 -0.79
C ALA A 145 -9.01 22.47 0.12
N PHE A 146 -10.11 23.07 0.60
CA PHE A 146 -10.03 24.10 1.63
C PHE A 146 -9.78 23.43 3.01
N SER A 147 -8.64 23.72 3.60
CA SER A 147 -8.12 23.07 4.82
C SER A 147 -7.59 24.12 5.80
N LYS A 148 -7.51 23.85 7.10
CA LYS A 148 -6.88 24.81 8.03
C LYS A 148 -5.36 25.01 7.81
N SER A 149 -4.75 24.26 6.89
CA SER A 149 -3.32 24.33 6.59
C SER A 149 -3.03 25.46 5.60
N ARG A 150 -2.46 26.56 6.08
CA ARG A 150 -2.00 27.69 5.26
C ARG A 150 -0.65 27.42 4.55
N SER A 151 0.05 26.36 4.97
CA SER A 151 1.44 26.06 4.57
C SER A 151 1.63 25.74 3.08
N TYR A 152 0.54 25.47 2.36
CA TYR A 152 0.61 25.25 0.92
C TYR A 152 0.80 26.56 0.16
N PHE A 153 0.15 27.67 0.52
CA PHE A 153 0.29 28.93 -0.22
C PHE A 153 1.42 29.79 0.28
N ILE A 154 1.54 29.84 1.61
CA ILE A 154 2.48 30.69 2.33
C ILE A 154 3.36 29.82 3.21
N ARG A 155 4.52 30.34 3.57
CA ARG A 155 5.36 29.79 4.61
C ARG A 155 5.44 30.82 5.73
N GLN A 156 5.74 30.34 6.94
CA GLN A 156 6.05 31.17 8.10
C GLN A 156 7.26 30.53 8.79
N ARG A 157 8.22 31.35 9.23
CA ARG A 157 9.30 30.91 10.12
C ARG A 157 8.82 30.95 11.59
N GLY A 158 9.48 30.18 12.46
CA GLY A 158 9.00 29.71 13.79
C GLY A 158 8.58 30.78 14.81
N GLU A 159 8.03 30.31 15.94
CA GLU A 159 7.35 31.10 17.00
C GLU A 159 8.28 31.96 17.90
N THR A 160 9.60 31.97 17.67
CA THR A 160 10.54 32.79 18.45
C THR A 160 10.75 34.17 17.81
N GLU A 161 10.76 35.24 18.62
CA GLU A 161 10.85 36.65 18.15
C GLU A 161 12.01 36.94 17.18
N TYR A 162 13.09 36.15 17.21
CA TYR A 162 14.29 36.36 16.40
C TYR A 162 14.26 35.70 15.01
N ASP A 163 13.31 34.79 14.75
CA ASP A 163 13.22 34.05 13.48
C ASP A 163 11.89 34.28 12.74
N ALA A 164 11.03 35.18 13.21
CA ALA A 164 9.71 35.42 12.62
C ALA A 164 9.78 36.02 11.20
N THR A 165 8.79 35.71 10.36
CA THR A 165 8.65 36.32 9.02
C THR A 165 8.36 37.82 9.13
N THR A 166 9.19 38.64 8.49
CA THR A 166 9.11 40.10 8.58
C THR A 166 8.33 40.71 7.41
N VAL A 167 7.93 41.98 7.55
CA VAL A 167 7.34 42.76 6.43
C VAL A 167 8.34 42.89 5.29
N ALA A 168 9.64 43.02 5.59
CA ALA A 168 10.69 43.13 4.58
C ALA A 168 10.80 41.86 3.73
N ASP A 169 10.65 40.67 4.33
CA ASP A 169 10.63 39.40 3.59
C ASP A 169 9.46 39.36 2.59
N ILE A 170 8.27 39.79 3.05
CA ILE A 170 7.07 39.86 2.19
C ILE A 170 7.24 40.92 1.10
N GLU A 171 7.84 42.07 1.43
CA GLU A 171 8.14 43.13 0.47
C GLU A 171 9.07 42.64 -0.64
N GLN A 172 10.10 41.85 -0.31
CA GLN A 172 10.96 41.22 -1.31
C GLN A 172 10.19 40.22 -2.19
N ASN A 173 9.25 39.46 -1.62
CA ASN A 173 8.36 38.56 -2.37
C ASN A 173 7.41 39.29 -3.34
N LEU A 174 7.02 40.52 -3.00
CA LEU A 174 6.09 41.35 -3.79
C LEU A 174 6.80 42.36 -4.71
N THR A 175 8.14 42.40 -4.68
CA THR A 175 8.94 43.33 -5.47
C THR A 175 9.50 42.68 -6.72
N ILE A 176 9.30 43.37 -7.86
CA ILE A 176 9.91 43.04 -9.15
C ILE A 176 11.13 43.96 -9.34
N PRO A 177 12.30 43.45 -9.73
CA PRO A 177 13.49 44.27 -10.01
C PRO A 177 13.33 45.00 -11.35
N LEU A 178 13.03 46.32 -11.30
CA LEU A 178 12.71 47.16 -12.47
C LEU A 178 13.79 48.19 -12.82
N SER A 179 15.05 48.01 -12.39
CA SER A 179 16.07 49.06 -12.57
C SER A 179 16.43 49.28 -14.04
N ALA A 180 16.72 50.54 -14.41
CA ALA A 180 16.92 50.98 -15.80
C ALA A 180 18.16 50.38 -16.50
N VAL A 181 19.00 49.64 -15.78
CA VAL A 181 20.24 49.04 -16.32
C VAL A 181 20.02 47.58 -16.71
N ALA A 182 18.91 46.92 -16.31
CA ALA A 182 18.74 45.50 -16.61
C ALA A 182 17.28 45.01 -16.53
N THR A 183 16.74 44.66 -17.69
CA THR A 183 15.34 44.22 -17.91
C THR A 183 15.24 42.89 -18.67
N GLY A 184 16.38 42.23 -18.91
CA GLY A 184 16.48 40.93 -19.58
C GLY A 184 15.86 39.82 -18.75
N GLY A 185 15.23 38.84 -19.38
CA GLY A 185 14.59 37.72 -18.68
C GLY A 185 13.21 38.00 -18.07
N LEU A 186 12.75 39.27 -18.00
CA LEU A 186 11.38 39.56 -17.56
C LEU A 186 10.38 39.13 -18.64
N PRO A 187 9.40 38.24 -18.34
CA PRO A 187 8.54 37.63 -19.36
C PRO A 187 7.81 38.62 -20.25
N TRP A 188 7.27 39.70 -19.68
CA TRP A 188 6.52 40.69 -20.44
C TRP A 188 7.40 41.67 -21.23
N ASN A 189 8.72 41.73 -21.01
CA ASN A 189 9.61 42.50 -21.87
C ASN A 189 9.92 41.76 -23.19
N ASN A 190 9.70 40.46 -23.21
CA ASN A 190 9.70 39.65 -24.42
C ASN A 190 8.33 39.76 -25.12
N LEU A 191 8.31 40.41 -26.29
CA LEU A 191 7.07 40.61 -27.04
C LEU A 191 6.48 39.29 -27.57
N ASP A 192 7.31 38.27 -27.80
CA ASP A 192 6.82 36.95 -28.22
C ASP A 192 6.06 36.27 -27.09
N TRP A 193 6.50 36.41 -25.84
CA TRP A 193 5.76 35.94 -24.67
C TRP A 193 4.42 36.66 -24.54
N CYS A 194 4.41 37.99 -24.69
CA CYS A 194 3.17 38.78 -24.66
C CYS A 194 2.21 38.34 -25.77
N GLN A 195 2.72 38.13 -26.98
CA GLN A 195 1.94 37.64 -28.11
C GLN A 195 1.39 36.23 -27.85
N ALA A 196 2.18 35.34 -27.26
CA ALA A 196 1.76 33.98 -26.91
C ALA A 196 0.62 33.98 -25.87
N VAL A 197 0.73 34.82 -24.82
CA VAL A 197 -0.30 34.99 -23.79
C VAL A 197 -1.60 35.52 -24.40
N LEU A 198 -1.55 36.60 -25.19
CA LEU A 198 -2.72 37.18 -25.84
C LEU A 198 -3.36 36.21 -26.83
N THR A 199 -2.56 35.40 -27.53
CA THR A 199 -3.05 34.36 -28.45
C THR A 199 -3.79 33.27 -27.68
N ALA A 200 -3.20 32.72 -26.62
CA ALA A 200 -3.85 31.70 -25.80
C ALA A 200 -5.14 32.23 -25.14
N TYR A 201 -5.14 33.47 -24.66
CA TYR A 201 -6.34 34.16 -24.16
C TYR A 201 -7.46 34.21 -25.21
N LYS A 202 -7.14 34.66 -26.44
CA LYS A 202 -8.12 34.74 -27.55
C LYS A 202 -8.68 33.36 -27.90
N GLU A 203 -7.84 32.33 -27.94
CA GLU A 203 -8.25 30.93 -28.15
C GLU A 203 -9.19 30.43 -27.05
N ILE A 204 -8.89 30.74 -25.78
CA ILE A 204 -9.73 30.42 -24.63
C ILE A 204 -11.09 31.11 -24.75
N LYS A 205 -11.13 32.42 -25.01
CA LYS A 205 -12.40 33.16 -25.14
C LYS A 205 -13.25 32.66 -26.31
N LEU A 206 -12.62 32.26 -27.40
CA LEU A 206 -13.32 31.60 -28.50
C LEU A 206 -13.91 30.24 -28.06
N ALA A 207 -13.16 29.45 -27.30
CA ALA A 207 -13.63 28.16 -26.78
C ALA A 207 -14.77 28.31 -25.76
N GLU A 208 -14.70 29.28 -24.85
CA GLU A 208 -15.77 29.61 -23.89
C GLU A 208 -17.07 29.99 -24.60
N ARG A 209 -16.99 30.83 -25.65
CA ARG A 209 -18.16 31.17 -26.49
C ARG A 209 -18.75 29.94 -27.17
N GLN A 210 -17.91 29.02 -27.66
CA GLN A 210 -18.36 27.76 -28.26
C GLN A 210 -19.00 26.84 -27.22
N LEU A 211 -18.45 26.79 -26.00
CA LEU A 211 -18.96 26.02 -24.89
C LEU A 211 -20.34 26.54 -24.45
N LYS A 212 -20.48 27.85 -24.23
CA LYS A 212 -21.75 28.51 -23.88
C LYS A 212 -22.84 28.27 -24.93
N ARG A 213 -22.49 28.24 -26.22
CA ARG A 213 -23.44 27.94 -27.31
C ARG A 213 -23.88 26.46 -27.35
N ARG A 214 -22.98 25.54 -26.97
CA ARG A 214 -23.20 24.08 -27.10
C ARG A 214 -23.68 23.42 -25.82
N SER A 215 -23.48 24.06 -24.68
CA SER A 215 -23.81 23.60 -23.35
C SER A 215 -24.51 24.75 -22.62
N ARG A 216 -25.83 24.89 -22.81
CA ARG A 216 -26.63 25.96 -22.20
C ARG A 216 -26.57 25.95 -20.66
N ASP A 217 -26.35 24.78 -20.08
CA ASP A 217 -26.29 24.54 -18.63
C ASP A 217 -24.89 24.04 -18.20
N PHE A 218 -23.81 24.71 -18.63
CA PHE A 218 -22.46 24.37 -18.14
C PHE A 218 -22.36 24.69 -16.64
N ASP A 219 -22.35 23.65 -15.82
CA ASP A 219 -22.04 23.72 -14.40
C ASP A 219 -20.79 22.88 -14.10
N ILE A 220 -19.81 23.50 -13.47
CA ILE A 220 -18.55 22.84 -13.10
C ILE A 220 -18.73 21.82 -11.97
N LEU A 221 -19.75 22.03 -11.12
CA LEU A 221 -20.08 21.18 -9.99
C LEU A 221 -20.97 20.00 -10.38
N ASP A 222 -21.54 20.04 -11.59
CA ASP A 222 -22.30 18.91 -12.12
C ASP A 222 -21.40 17.66 -12.16
N GLU A 223 -21.77 16.65 -11.37
CA GLU A 223 -21.09 15.37 -11.27
C GLU A 223 -21.01 14.65 -12.62
N HIS A 224 -21.75 15.10 -13.62
CA HIS A 224 -21.73 14.60 -14.97
C HIS A 224 -20.79 15.33 -15.92
N ASN A 225 -20.37 16.56 -15.62
CA ASN A 225 -19.46 17.36 -16.43
C ASN A 225 -18.04 16.78 -16.41
N PRO A 226 -17.42 16.45 -17.56
CA PRO A 226 -16.10 15.82 -17.60
C PRO A 226 -14.93 16.82 -17.62
N TYR A 227 -15.20 18.14 -17.60
CA TYR A 227 -14.16 19.15 -17.82
C TYR A 227 -13.06 19.13 -16.76
N THR A 228 -13.41 18.99 -15.49
CA THR A 228 -12.46 18.96 -14.35
C THR A 228 -11.55 17.75 -14.42
N GLN A 229 -12.09 16.57 -14.77
CA GLN A 229 -11.29 15.38 -15.04
C GLN A 229 -10.36 15.59 -16.25
N GLY A 230 -10.82 16.26 -17.30
CA GLY A 230 -9.95 16.65 -18.42
C GLY A 230 -8.83 17.59 -18.00
N LEU A 231 -9.10 18.54 -17.10
CA LEU A 231 -8.09 19.44 -16.57
C LEU A 231 -7.03 18.69 -15.75
N ALA A 232 -7.46 17.90 -14.76
CA ALA A 232 -6.57 17.19 -13.85
C ALA A 232 -5.81 16.03 -14.51
N PHE A 233 -6.45 15.27 -15.39
CA PHE A 233 -5.84 14.08 -16.01
C PHE A 233 -5.22 14.32 -17.39
N MET A 234 -5.51 15.45 -18.05
CA MET A 234 -5.00 15.74 -19.40
C MET A 234 -4.16 17.01 -19.44
N ALA A 235 -4.73 18.15 -19.02
CA ALA A 235 -4.02 19.43 -19.09
C ALA A 235 -2.84 19.50 -18.12
N ARG A 236 -3.03 19.13 -16.84
CA ARG A 236 -1.97 19.16 -15.84
C ARG A 236 -0.77 18.28 -16.21
N PRO A 237 -0.93 16.99 -16.62
CA PRO A 237 0.21 16.18 -17.07
C PRO A 237 0.92 16.77 -18.28
N ALA A 238 0.20 17.37 -19.24
CA ALA A 238 0.84 17.98 -20.41
C ALA A 238 1.70 19.20 -20.06
N LEU A 239 1.26 20.03 -19.10
CA LEU A 239 2.06 21.14 -18.56
C LEU A 239 3.27 20.62 -17.79
N VAL A 240 3.05 19.69 -16.85
CA VAL A 240 4.14 19.19 -16.00
C VAL A 240 5.20 18.47 -16.82
N PHE A 241 4.82 17.65 -17.81
CA PHE A 241 5.78 16.99 -18.69
C PHE A 241 6.52 17.97 -19.62
N ALA A 242 5.91 19.11 -19.95
CA ALA A 242 6.59 20.19 -20.66
C ALA A 242 7.66 20.84 -19.80
N ASP A 243 7.34 21.15 -18.55
CA ASP A 243 8.28 21.74 -17.59
C ASP A 243 9.44 20.77 -17.25
N TYR A 244 9.18 19.47 -17.09
CA TYR A 244 10.25 18.47 -16.98
C TYR A 244 11.15 18.42 -18.22
N LEU A 245 10.60 18.61 -19.43
CA LEU A 245 11.40 18.60 -20.66
C LEU A 245 12.31 19.82 -20.70
N ASP A 246 11.75 21.01 -20.45
CA ASP A 246 12.52 22.26 -20.40
C ASP A 246 13.61 22.16 -19.34
N SER A 247 13.24 21.70 -18.15
CA SER A 247 14.16 21.47 -17.05
C SER A 247 15.27 20.45 -17.34
N SER A 248 15.05 19.50 -18.26
CA SER A 248 16.08 18.53 -18.68
C SER A 248 17.02 19.06 -19.77
N GLN A 249 16.67 20.17 -20.41
CA GLN A 249 17.41 20.78 -21.51
C GLN A 249 18.09 22.09 -21.11
N LYS A 250 18.09 22.41 -19.80
CA LYS A 250 18.70 23.63 -19.24
C LYS A 250 20.13 23.81 -19.72
N LYS A 251 20.50 25.04 -20.03
CA LYS A 251 21.87 25.39 -20.39
C LYS A 251 22.46 26.33 -19.35
N PRO A 252 23.69 26.06 -18.86
CA PRO A 252 24.34 26.98 -17.92
C PRO A 252 24.63 28.31 -18.62
N SER A 253 24.44 29.42 -17.90
CA SER A 253 24.90 30.72 -18.37
C SER A 253 26.44 30.76 -18.44
N ILE A 254 26.98 31.58 -19.35
CA ILE A 254 28.42 31.70 -19.61
C ILE A 254 29.13 32.49 -18.47
N SER A 255 28.39 33.17 -17.59
CA SER A 255 28.93 33.93 -16.46
C SER A 255 28.14 33.72 -15.16
N ASP A 256 28.78 33.90 -14.00
CA ASP A 256 28.17 33.74 -12.66
C ASP A 256 27.03 34.73 -12.36
N ARG A 257 26.86 35.79 -13.18
CA ARG A 257 25.68 36.68 -13.20
C ARG A 257 25.84 37.68 -14.35
N ASP A 258 25.15 37.49 -15.48
CA ASP A 258 24.96 38.64 -16.38
C ASP A 258 24.10 39.65 -15.63
N LYS A 259 24.69 40.80 -15.29
CA LYS A 259 24.13 41.73 -14.31
C LYS A 259 22.74 42.21 -14.76
N GLY A 260 21.73 41.60 -14.14
CA GLY A 260 20.31 41.96 -14.16
C GLY A 260 19.48 41.34 -15.28
N GLU A 261 19.87 40.14 -15.70
CA GLU A 261 18.97 39.16 -16.28
C GLU A 261 18.20 38.39 -15.17
N ILE A 262 16.95 38.01 -15.47
CA ILE A 262 16.08 37.22 -14.58
C ILE A 262 16.08 35.77 -15.03
N TYR A 263 16.49 34.87 -14.13
CA TYR A 263 16.66 33.44 -14.45
C TYR A 263 15.55 32.58 -13.88
N ALA A 264 15.27 31.46 -14.54
CA ALA A 264 14.30 30.47 -14.07
C ALA A 264 14.93 29.43 -13.12
N ASN A 265 16.22 29.14 -13.29
CA ASN A 265 16.86 27.93 -12.76
C ASN A 265 18.35 28.14 -12.40
N THR A 266 18.93 27.12 -11.78
CA THR A 266 20.37 26.93 -11.64
C THR A 266 20.80 25.52 -12.08
N ILE A 267 22.06 25.36 -12.51
CA ILE A 267 22.76 24.08 -12.74
C ILE A 267 24.08 24.16 -11.98
N ASP A 268 24.34 23.21 -11.08
CA ASP A 268 25.57 23.14 -10.28
C ASP A 268 25.94 24.46 -9.57
N GLY A 269 24.93 25.21 -9.13
CA GLY A 269 25.09 26.52 -8.47
C GLY A 269 25.19 27.72 -9.41
N MET A 270 25.31 27.52 -10.72
CA MET A 270 25.33 28.58 -11.74
C MET A 270 23.92 28.87 -12.25
N PHE A 271 23.61 30.13 -12.58
CA PHE A 271 22.33 30.48 -13.19
C PHE A 271 22.12 29.80 -14.54
N ALA A 272 20.88 29.38 -14.81
CA ALA A 272 20.50 28.66 -16.02
C ALA A 272 19.13 29.14 -16.53
N ASP A 273 19.05 29.32 -17.85
CA ASP A 273 17.92 29.78 -18.66
C ASP A 273 17.25 31.09 -18.19
N ALA A 274 17.11 32.06 -19.09
CA ALA A 274 16.31 33.25 -18.85
C ALA A 274 14.83 32.88 -18.64
N LEU A 275 14.15 33.57 -17.72
CA LEU A 275 12.80 33.20 -17.29
C LEU A 275 11.75 33.36 -18.40
N ASP A 276 11.90 34.37 -19.26
CA ASP A 276 11.03 34.60 -20.42
C ASP A 276 11.15 33.47 -21.46
N GLU A 277 12.37 33.04 -21.76
CA GLU A 277 12.66 31.91 -22.65
C GLU A 277 12.10 30.59 -22.10
N HIS A 278 12.33 30.30 -20.81
CA HIS A 278 11.75 29.12 -20.12
C HIS A 278 10.22 29.10 -20.24
N LEU A 279 9.54 30.21 -19.95
CA LEU A 279 8.07 30.24 -20.05
C LEU A 279 7.58 30.07 -21.49
N LEU A 280 8.28 30.64 -22.48
CA LEU A 280 7.97 30.49 -23.90
C LEU A 280 8.17 29.05 -24.39
N HIS A 281 9.32 28.44 -24.08
CA HIS A 281 9.64 27.06 -24.42
C HIS A 281 8.68 26.09 -23.76
N THR A 282 8.46 26.20 -22.45
CA THR A 282 7.48 25.39 -21.72
C THR A 282 6.07 25.55 -22.32
N GLY A 283 5.65 26.77 -22.70
CA GLY A 283 4.39 27.01 -23.40
C GLY A 283 4.28 26.27 -24.74
N ALA A 284 5.34 26.28 -25.54
CA ALA A 284 5.41 25.56 -26.82
C ALA A 284 5.41 24.03 -26.63
N TYR A 285 6.19 23.53 -25.65
CA TYR A 285 6.24 22.12 -25.28
C TYR A 285 4.90 21.63 -24.74
N ALA A 286 4.21 22.41 -23.92
CA ALA A 286 2.89 22.09 -23.38
C ALA A 286 1.85 21.93 -24.50
N ARG A 287 1.87 22.82 -25.50
CA ARG A 287 1.06 22.67 -26.72
C ARG A 287 1.40 21.38 -27.47
N GLY A 288 2.69 21.09 -27.62
CA GLY A 288 3.20 19.88 -28.28
C GLY A 288 2.77 18.61 -27.57
N TYR A 289 2.95 18.52 -26.26
CA TYR A 289 2.58 17.36 -25.44
C TYR A 289 1.07 17.16 -25.39
N PHE A 290 0.27 18.21 -25.19
CA PHE A 290 -1.19 18.07 -25.22
C PHE A 290 -1.67 17.49 -26.55
N ARG A 291 -1.10 17.96 -27.67
CA ARG A 291 -1.40 17.41 -29.00
C ARG A 291 -0.95 15.96 -29.14
N LYS A 292 0.31 15.66 -28.83
CA LYS A 292 0.89 14.31 -28.95
C LYS A 292 0.19 13.29 -28.04
N MET A 293 -0.30 13.72 -26.88
CA MET A 293 -1.00 12.85 -25.93
C MET A 293 -2.47 12.71 -26.27
N PHE A 294 -3.19 13.76 -26.67
CA PHE A 294 -4.66 13.70 -26.65
C PHE A 294 -5.37 14.06 -27.96
N LEU A 295 -4.67 14.68 -28.92
CA LEU A 295 -5.30 15.14 -30.18
C LEU A 295 -4.80 14.37 -31.40
N ASN A 296 -3.59 13.82 -31.37
CA ASN A 296 -3.04 13.05 -32.47
C ASN A 296 -3.77 11.72 -32.65
N LYS A 297 -3.89 11.26 -33.90
CA LYS A 297 -4.49 9.96 -34.25
C LYS A 297 -3.75 8.79 -33.61
N ARG A 298 -2.42 8.89 -33.50
CA ARG A 298 -1.56 7.96 -32.75
C ARG A 298 -0.93 8.73 -31.61
N THR A 299 -1.46 8.52 -30.42
CA THR A 299 -1.04 9.24 -29.21
C THR A 299 0.26 8.69 -28.64
N LEU A 300 0.88 9.39 -27.68
CA LEU A 300 2.02 8.84 -26.92
C LEU A 300 1.64 7.53 -26.21
N MET A 301 0.43 7.42 -25.68
CA MET A 301 -0.04 6.17 -25.06
C MET A 301 -0.08 5.01 -26.07
N ASP A 302 -0.43 5.28 -27.34
CA ASP A 302 -0.44 4.26 -28.41
C ASP A 302 0.96 3.91 -28.94
N LYS A 303 1.98 4.68 -28.57
CA LYS A 303 3.38 4.39 -28.86
C LYS A 303 4.02 3.50 -27.80
N ALA A 304 3.39 3.33 -26.64
CA ALA A 304 3.87 2.40 -25.63
C ALA A 304 3.90 0.95 -26.19
N PRO A 305 4.96 0.17 -25.93
CA PRO A 305 5.09 -1.17 -26.50
C PRO A 305 3.94 -2.10 -26.13
N SER A 306 3.43 -2.82 -27.11
CA SER A 306 2.39 -3.84 -26.97
C SER A 306 2.70 -5.07 -27.83
N LEU A 307 2.08 -6.19 -27.52
CA LEU A 307 2.19 -7.43 -28.30
C LEU A 307 0.97 -7.58 -29.21
N SER A 308 1.20 -7.46 -30.52
CA SER A 308 0.19 -7.76 -31.55
C SER A 308 -0.20 -9.25 -31.52
N ARG A 309 -1.33 -9.61 -32.14
CA ARG A 309 -1.74 -11.03 -32.29
C ARG A 309 -0.65 -11.90 -32.93
N THR A 310 0.03 -11.37 -33.96
CA THR A 310 1.11 -12.09 -34.66
C THR A 310 2.33 -12.29 -33.77
N SER A 311 2.74 -11.26 -33.02
CA SER A 311 3.84 -11.36 -32.05
C SER A 311 3.51 -12.35 -30.95
N ARG A 312 2.28 -12.32 -30.41
CA ARG A 312 1.82 -13.25 -29.36
C ARG A 312 1.87 -14.71 -29.81
N ALA A 313 1.42 -15.01 -31.03
CA ALA A 313 1.46 -16.38 -31.55
C ALA A 313 2.89 -16.97 -31.62
N ARG A 314 3.91 -16.10 -31.79
CA ARG A 314 5.33 -16.50 -31.81
C ARG A 314 5.98 -16.48 -30.43
N GLN A 315 5.64 -15.48 -29.62
CA GLN A 315 6.34 -15.10 -28.38
C GLN A 315 5.62 -15.52 -27.10
N MET A 316 4.42 -16.10 -27.20
CA MET A 316 3.66 -16.64 -26.08
C MET A 316 3.10 -18.02 -26.45
N LYS A 317 3.96 -18.99 -26.76
CA LYS A 317 3.53 -20.31 -27.28
C LYS A 317 2.57 -21.04 -26.31
N GLY A 318 2.71 -20.79 -25.01
CA GLY A 318 1.88 -21.38 -23.96
C GLY A 318 0.40 -20.98 -23.99
N VAL A 319 0.03 -19.87 -24.65
CA VAL A 319 -1.39 -19.48 -24.76
C VAL A 319 -2.20 -20.42 -25.65
N LYS A 320 -1.53 -21.23 -26.49
CA LYS A 320 -2.17 -22.29 -27.30
C LYS A 320 -2.24 -23.63 -26.57
N PHE A 321 -1.57 -23.77 -25.44
CA PHE A 321 -1.57 -25.02 -24.68
C PHE A 321 -2.98 -25.28 -24.13
N THR A 322 -3.50 -26.47 -24.36
CA THR A 322 -4.75 -26.93 -23.76
C THR A 322 -4.44 -27.96 -22.68
N SER A 323 -5.07 -27.83 -21.52
CA SER A 323 -4.94 -28.83 -20.46
C SER A 323 -6.13 -29.79 -20.51
N ASN A 324 -5.86 -31.09 -20.40
CA ASN A 324 -6.89 -32.12 -20.22
C ASN A 324 -7.29 -32.29 -18.74
N ASP A 325 -6.51 -31.72 -17.81
CA ASP A 325 -6.81 -31.75 -16.39
C ASP A 325 -8.12 -30.99 -16.11
N PRO A 326 -9.15 -31.65 -15.52
CA PRO A 326 -10.43 -31.01 -15.22
C PRO A 326 -10.32 -29.69 -14.46
N ARG A 327 -9.28 -29.52 -13.62
CA ARG A 327 -9.05 -28.29 -12.85
C ARG A 327 -8.78 -27.06 -13.72
N TYR A 328 -8.26 -27.27 -14.93
CA TYR A 328 -7.81 -26.21 -15.83
C TYR A 328 -8.62 -26.14 -17.12
N GLN A 329 -9.61 -27.01 -17.35
CA GLN A 329 -10.41 -27.02 -18.57
C GLN A 329 -11.17 -25.71 -18.83
N TRP A 330 -11.59 -24.99 -17.78
CA TRP A 330 -12.21 -23.67 -17.89
C TRP A 330 -11.32 -22.65 -18.64
N GLN A 331 -9.99 -22.81 -18.56
CA GLN A 331 -9.03 -21.95 -19.27
C GLN A 331 -9.08 -22.17 -20.79
N ASN A 332 -9.36 -23.40 -21.23
CA ASN A 332 -9.54 -23.71 -22.65
C ASN A 332 -10.81 -23.01 -23.17
N LYS A 333 -11.89 -23.00 -22.36
CA LYS A 333 -13.16 -22.34 -22.68
C LYS A 333 -13.04 -20.82 -22.85
N ILE A 334 -12.13 -20.16 -22.12
CA ILE A 334 -11.83 -18.73 -22.35
C ILE A 334 -11.42 -18.49 -23.81
N GLY A 335 -10.48 -19.29 -24.32
CA GLY A 335 -10.01 -19.18 -25.69
C GLY A 335 -11.12 -19.43 -26.71
N GLU A 336 -11.90 -20.50 -26.51
CA GLU A 336 -13.00 -20.90 -27.41
C GLU A 336 -14.11 -19.85 -27.46
N GLN A 337 -14.57 -19.36 -26.31
CA GLN A 337 -15.77 -18.55 -26.19
C GLN A 337 -15.51 -17.05 -26.36
N LEU A 338 -14.33 -16.55 -25.99
CA LEU A 338 -14.02 -15.11 -26.02
C LEU A 338 -13.19 -14.66 -27.23
N ALA A 339 -12.59 -15.57 -28.02
CA ALA A 339 -11.70 -15.18 -29.12
C ALA A 339 -12.35 -14.25 -30.17
N GLN A 340 -13.66 -14.41 -30.42
CA GLN A 340 -14.43 -13.58 -31.34
C GLN A 340 -14.66 -12.15 -30.81
N GLN A 341 -14.53 -11.94 -29.50
CA GLN A 341 -14.73 -10.65 -28.87
C GLN A 341 -13.49 -9.75 -28.95
N ALA A 342 -12.35 -10.23 -29.45
CA ALA A 342 -11.09 -9.50 -29.41
C ALA A 342 -11.17 -8.10 -30.05
N SER A 343 -10.92 -7.08 -29.24
CA SER A 343 -10.98 -5.67 -29.64
C SER A 343 -10.05 -4.84 -28.77
N ASP A 344 -9.56 -3.71 -29.29
CA ASP A 344 -8.82 -2.74 -28.46
C ASP A 344 -9.75 -1.86 -27.62
N GLN A 345 -11.08 -2.02 -27.77
CA GLN A 345 -12.07 -1.42 -26.88
C GLN A 345 -11.86 -1.88 -25.41
N PRO A 346 -12.19 -1.04 -24.43
CA PRO A 346 -12.01 -1.38 -23.02
C PRO A 346 -13.00 -2.47 -22.58
N PHE A 347 -12.60 -3.27 -21.59
CA PHE A 347 -13.52 -4.20 -20.93
C PHE A 347 -13.29 -4.26 -19.42
N PHE A 348 -14.32 -4.61 -18.67
CA PHE A 348 -14.20 -5.00 -17.27
C PHE A 348 -14.24 -6.52 -17.15
N GLY A 349 -13.24 -7.11 -16.49
CA GLY A 349 -13.17 -8.55 -16.27
C GLY A 349 -13.32 -8.90 -14.80
N CYS A 350 -14.10 -9.92 -14.49
CA CYS A 350 -14.14 -10.52 -13.16
C CYS A 350 -13.77 -12.00 -13.26
N VAL A 351 -12.61 -12.37 -12.72
CA VAL A 351 -12.10 -13.74 -12.71
C VAL A 351 -12.22 -14.29 -11.28
N ILE A 352 -13.20 -15.17 -11.07
CA ILE A 352 -13.49 -15.79 -9.77
C ILE A 352 -13.12 -17.27 -9.82
N GLY A 353 -12.06 -17.65 -9.09
CA GLY A 353 -11.57 -19.03 -9.09
C GLY A 353 -11.03 -19.46 -7.73
N LYS A 354 -11.31 -20.71 -7.31
CA LYS A 354 -10.75 -21.25 -6.06
C LYS A 354 -9.23 -21.18 -6.08
N THR A 355 -8.60 -21.11 -4.90
CA THR A 355 -7.14 -21.17 -4.79
C THR A 355 -6.60 -22.42 -5.48
N GLY A 356 -5.56 -22.27 -6.30
CA GLY A 356 -4.99 -23.37 -7.10
C GLY A 356 -5.72 -23.71 -8.41
N SER A 357 -6.83 -23.05 -8.77
CA SER A 357 -7.55 -23.24 -10.05
C SER A 357 -6.82 -22.72 -11.29
N GLY A 358 -5.65 -22.11 -11.12
CA GLY A 358 -4.86 -21.53 -12.21
C GLY A 358 -5.31 -20.14 -12.68
N LYS A 359 -5.86 -19.31 -11.78
CA LYS A 359 -6.28 -17.92 -12.06
C LYS A 359 -5.19 -17.10 -12.78
N THR A 360 -3.93 -17.22 -12.35
CA THR A 360 -2.78 -16.50 -12.95
C THR A 360 -2.71 -16.67 -14.46
N ARG A 361 -2.89 -17.89 -14.96
CA ARG A 361 -2.95 -18.18 -16.40
C ARG A 361 -4.28 -17.73 -17.01
N GLY A 362 -5.39 -17.93 -16.30
CA GLY A 362 -6.71 -17.44 -16.72
C GLY A 362 -6.76 -15.93 -16.96
N ASN A 363 -6.07 -15.12 -16.15
CA ASN A 363 -5.95 -13.68 -16.32
C ASN A 363 -5.27 -13.33 -17.64
N VAL A 364 -4.12 -13.97 -17.93
CA VAL A 364 -3.39 -13.77 -19.18
C VAL A 364 -4.21 -14.22 -20.38
N LEU A 365 -4.91 -15.34 -20.29
CA LEU A 365 -5.79 -15.85 -21.35
C LEU A 365 -6.99 -14.95 -21.60
N THR A 366 -7.57 -14.38 -20.54
CA THR A 366 -8.67 -13.40 -20.64
C THR A 366 -8.20 -12.16 -21.39
N MET A 367 -7.06 -11.59 -20.98
CA MET A 367 -6.46 -10.45 -21.67
C MET A 367 -6.11 -10.79 -23.12
N HIS A 368 -5.54 -11.98 -23.36
CA HIS A 368 -5.20 -12.47 -24.69
C HIS A 368 -6.43 -12.58 -25.60
N ALA A 369 -7.53 -13.15 -25.10
CA ALA A 369 -8.75 -13.37 -25.86
C ALA A 369 -9.51 -12.06 -26.14
N MET A 370 -9.56 -11.15 -25.17
CA MET A 370 -10.37 -9.92 -25.24
C MET A 370 -9.70 -8.76 -25.99
N LYS A 371 -8.36 -8.78 -26.14
CA LYS A 371 -7.57 -7.68 -26.75
C LYS A 371 -6.90 -8.03 -28.08
N LYS A 372 -6.83 -7.06 -29.00
CA LYS A 372 -6.04 -7.17 -30.26
C LYS A 372 -4.58 -6.78 -30.06
N SER A 373 -4.32 -5.80 -29.21
CA SER A 373 -2.99 -5.39 -28.78
C SER A 373 -2.86 -5.64 -27.28
N LEU A 374 -1.91 -6.51 -26.89
CA LEU A 374 -1.75 -6.91 -25.49
C LEU A 374 -0.68 -6.04 -24.83
N ARG A 375 -1.12 -5.19 -23.88
CA ARG A 375 -0.26 -4.43 -22.97
C ARG A 375 -1.00 -4.32 -21.64
N PHE A 376 -0.45 -4.89 -20.58
CA PHE A 376 -1.14 -4.89 -19.30
C PHE A 376 -0.19 -4.98 -18.12
N THR A 377 -0.68 -4.54 -16.98
CA THR A 377 0.02 -4.60 -15.70
C THR A 377 -0.75 -5.50 -14.75
N CYS A 378 -0.06 -6.50 -14.20
CA CYS A 378 -0.54 -7.30 -13.08
C CYS A 378 -0.04 -6.65 -11.78
N ALA A 379 -0.95 -5.98 -11.07
CA ALA A 379 -0.68 -5.33 -9.79
C ALA A 379 -1.10 -6.24 -8.64
N ILE A 380 -0.20 -6.44 -7.69
CA ILE A 380 -0.34 -7.40 -6.58
C ILE A 380 0.02 -6.70 -5.26
N GLY A 381 -0.62 -7.08 -4.15
CA GLY A 381 -0.39 -6.44 -2.84
C GLY A 381 0.86 -6.89 -2.09
N LEU A 382 1.38 -8.09 -2.38
CA LEU A 382 2.48 -8.69 -1.62
C LEU A 382 3.71 -8.96 -2.49
N ARG A 383 4.88 -8.50 -2.03
CA ARG A 383 6.18 -8.64 -2.74
C ARG A 383 6.49 -10.07 -3.18
N ALA A 384 6.32 -11.05 -2.29
CA ALA A 384 6.59 -12.46 -2.59
C ALA A 384 5.72 -13.00 -3.74
N LEU A 385 4.46 -12.56 -3.82
CA LEU A 385 3.52 -13.01 -4.84
C LEU A 385 3.82 -12.36 -6.21
N VAL A 386 4.43 -11.17 -6.22
CA VAL A 386 4.91 -10.51 -7.46
C VAL A 386 5.98 -11.38 -8.13
N GLN A 387 7.00 -11.84 -7.40
CA GLN A 387 8.04 -12.72 -7.95
C GLN A 387 7.47 -14.02 -8.50
N GLN A 388 6.53 -14.64 -7.77
CA GLN A 388 5.91 -15.89 -8.22
C GLN A 388 5.07 -15.71 -9.47
N THR A 389 4.30 -14.63 -9.55
CA THR A 389 3.49 -14.32 -10.74
C THR A 389 4.38 -14.02 -11.93
N PHE A 390 5.49 -13.33 -11.72
CA PHE A 390 6.49 -13.05 -12.73
C PHE A 390 7.12 -14.34 -13.28
N SER A 391 7.59 -15.23 -12.40
CA SER A 391 8.12 -16.54 -12.80
C SER A 391 7.06 -17.36 -13.55
N ALA A 392 5.81 -17.38 -13.06
CA ALA A 392 4.71 -18.08 -13.73
C ALA A 392 4.43 -17.53 -15.14
N TYR A 393 4.63 -16.24 -15.39
CA TYR A 393 4.47 -15.65 -16.72
C TYR A 393 5.57 -16.11 -17.70
N GLN A 394 6.75 -16.44 -17.19
CA GLN A 394 7.87 -16.94 -17.99
C GLN A 394 7.76 -18.43 -18.30
N GLU A 395 7.09 -19.20 -17.45
CA GLU A 395 6.89 -20.63 -17.61
C GLU A 395 6.25 -21.00 -18.95
N THR A 396 6.55 -22.21 -19.44
CA THR A 396 6.16 -22.67 -20.79
C THR A 396 4.66 -22.63 -21.07
N PHE A 397 3.81 -22.70 -20.04
CA PHE A 397 2.35 -22.62 -20.15
C PHE A 397 1.79 -21.21 -20.41
N ILE A 398 2.62 -20.16 -20.28
CA ILE A 398 2.36 -18.79 -20.78
C ILE A 398 3.43 -18.43 -21.83
N GLY A 399 4.71 -18.48 -21.41
CA GLY A 399 5.89 -18.40 -22.25
C GLY A 399 6.34 -16.99 -22.60
N LEU A 400 6.14 -15.99 -21.71
CA LEU A 400 6.65 -14.63 -21.93
C LEU A 400 8.17 -14.57 -21.74
N ASP A 401 8.87 -14.05 -22.74
CA ASP A 401 10.30 -13.76 -22.61
C ASP A 401 10.58 -12.48 -21.80
N LEU A 402 11.81 -12.36 -21.29
CA LEU A 402 12.25 -11.20 -20.48
C LEU A 402 12.30 -9.87 -21.24
N ARG A 403 12.18 -9.88 -22.57
CA ARG A 403 12.06 -8.65 -23.38
C ARG A 403 10.62 -8.12 -23.36
N ASN A 404 9.68 -8.96 -22.96
CA ASN A 404 8.24 -8.72 -23.02
C ASN A 404 7.56 -8.63 -21.65
N VAL A 405 8.22 -9.11 -20.58
CA VAL A 405 7.75 -8.98 -19.20
C VAL A 405 8.79 -8.25 -18.33
N ALA A 406 8.32 -7.45 -17.38
CA ALA A 406 9.14 -6.77 -16.38
C ALA A 406 8.62 -7.04 -14.97
N LEU A 407 9.54 -7.32 -14.05
CA LEU A 407 9.31 -7.40 -12.62
C LEU A 407 9.67 -6.07 -11.98
N LEU A 408 8.77 -5.46 -11.23
CA LEU A 408 9.04 -4.27 -10.43
C LEU A 408 8.59 -4.51 -8.99
N ILE A 409 9.55 -4.62 -8.07
CA ILE A 409 9.27 -4.78 -6.64
C ILE A 409 9.82 -3.56 -5.92
N GLY A 410 9.02 -3.01 -5.02
CA GLY A 410 9.42 -1.91 -4.18
C GLY A 410 8.22 -1.36 -3.44
N GLU A 411 8.49 -0.81 -2.27
CA GLU A 411 7.66 0.23 -1.70
C GLU A 411 8.31 1.55 -2.08
N LYS A 412 7.53 2.62 -2.26
CA LYS A 412 8.10 3.93 -1.96
C LYS A 412 8.66 3.81 -0.57
N GLY A 413 9.96 4.02 -0.39
CA GLY A 413 10.42 4.35 0.94
C GLY A 413 9.47 5.43 1.44
N HIS A 414 8.84 5.22 2.59
CA HIS A 414 8.75 6.38 3.46
C HIS A 414 10.20 6.79 3.56
N ALA A 415 10.63 7.79 2.79
CA ALA A 415 11.83 8.53 3.15
C ALA A 415 11.55 8.83 4.61
N LYS A 416 12.16 8.09 5.54
CA LYS A 416 12.04 8.36 6.96
C LYS A 416 12.50 9.80 6.98
N PRO A 417 11.59 10.77 7.17
CA PRO A 417 11.96 12.15 7.01
C PRO A 417 13.13 12.32 7.97
N ASN A 418 14.31 12.67 7.45
CA ASN A 418 15.54 12.63 8.24
C ASN A 418 15.20 13.40 9.53
N PRO A 419 15.24 12.77 10.71
CA PRO A 419 14.80 13.43 11.94
C PRO A 419 15.54 14.75 12.15
N GLU A 420 16.78 14.84 11.67
CA GLU A 420 17.58 16.06 11.63
C GLU A 420 17.05 17.06 10.60
N ALA A 421 16.66 16.63 9.39
CA ALA A 421 16.03 17.51 8.40
C ALA A 421 14.64 18.02 8.85
N ILE A 422 13.87 17.23 9.61
CA ILE A 422 12.62 17.70 10.23
C ILE A 422 12.90 18.73 11.32
N LYS A 423 13.88 18.46 12.20
CA LYS A 423 14.28 19.41 13.24
C LYS A 423 14.85 20.70 12.64
N LEU A 424 15.65 20.61 11.57
CA LEU A 424 16.11 21.74 10.76
C LEU A 424 14.94 22.46 10.07
N SER A 425 13.92 21.73 9.60
CA SER A 425 12.75 22.30 8.92
C SER A 425 11.82 23.09 9.84
N GLN A 426 11.70 22.68 11.11
CA GLN A 426 10.90 23.38 12.11
C GLN A 426 11.47 24.75 12.46
N ASN A 427 12.79 24.95 12.30
CA ASN A 427 13.45 26.23 12.57
C ASN A 427 13.70 27.08 11.30
N SER A 428 13.77 26.49 10.11
CA SER A 428 14.14 27.20 8.87
C SER A 428 12.99 27.53 7.91
N GLY A 429 11.76 27.10 8.17
CA GLY A 429 10.63 27.26 7.24
C GLY A 429 10.74 26.37 5.98
N TYR A 430 11.54 25.30 6.07
CA TYR A 430 11.71 24.30 5.01
C TYR A 430 10.49 23.37 4.93
N ASP A 431 10.03 23.03 3.72
CA ASP A 431 9.00 22.00 3.51
C ASP A 431 9.73 20.65 3.37
N PRO A 432 9.66 19.72 4.35
CA PRO A 432 10.38 18.44 4.30
C PRO A 432 10.04 17.59 3.07
N LEU A 433 8.96 17.92 2.38
CA LEU A 433 8.45 17.19 1.22
C LEU A 433 8.80 17.86 -0.12
N LEU A 434 9.43 19.05 -0.12
CA LEU A 434 9.82 19.80 -1.32
C LEU A 434 11.21 20.44 -1.14
N PRO A 435 12.22 20.01 -1.90
CA PRO A 435 13.61 20.44 -1.73
C PRO A 435 13.83 21.88 -2.21
N GLN A 436 15.03 22.41 -1.92
CA GLN A 436 15.53 23.65 -2.52
C GLN A 436 15.79 23.43 -4.02
N GLY A 437 14.86 23.88 -4.86
CA GLY A 437 14.92 23.76 -6.31
C GLY A 437 13.53 23.84 -6.95
N THR A 438 13.46 24.02 -8.27
CA THR A 438 12.20 24.03 -9.03
C THR A 438 11.56 22.65 -8.95
N GLY A 439 10.38 22.54 -8.33
CA GLY A 439 9.81 21.29 -7.78
C GLY A 439 9.46 20.15 -8.76
N ASN A 440 9.97 20.18 -10.00
CA ASN A 440 9.85 19.15 -11.03
C ASN A 440 11.25 18.66 -11.47
N ASP A 441 12.10 18.30 -10.51
CA ASP A 441 13.44 17.77 -10.75
C ASP A 441 13.46 16.22 -10.74
N GLN A 442 14.01 15.64 -11.80
CA GLN A 442 14.17 14.21 -11.92
C GLN A 442 15.12 13.64 -10.87
N ALA A 443 16.25 14.29 -10.58
CA ALA A 443 17.23 13.81 -9.62
C ALA A 443 16.60 13.65 -8.22
N PHE A 444 15.75 14.61 -7.84
CA PHE A 444 14.98 14.53 -6.62
C PHE A 444 13.94 13.41 -6.63
N ASP A 445 13.21 13.26 -7.74
CA ASP A 445 12.27 12.15 -7.88
C ASP A 445 12.98 10.80 -7.68
N VAL A 446 14.19 10.62 -8.24
CA VAL A 446 15.00 9.40 -8.05
C VAL A 446 15.38 9.19 -6.59
N ALA A 447 15.80 10.26 -5.91
CA ALA A 447 16.19 10.21 -4.49
C ALA A 447 15.00 9.78 -3.60
N THR A 448 13.79 10.25 -3.89
CA THR A 448 12.58 9.86 -3.12
C THR A 448 12.12 8.42 -3.32
N LEU A 449 12.61 7.73 -4.35
CA LEU A 449 12.31 6.31 -4.55
C LEU A 449 13.06 5.45 -3.50
N GLY A 450 14.25 5.82 -3.06
CA GLY A 450 15.05 5.00 -2.14
C GLY A 450 15.60 3.71 -2.80
N ASP A 451 16.39 2.93 -2.07
CA ASP A 451 17.21 1.84 -2.65
C ASP A 451 16.51 0.47 -2.75
N GLY A 452 15.32 0.32 -2.15
CA GLY A 452 14.57 -0.94 -2.13
C GLY A 452 13.85 -1.32 -3.44
N TYR A 453 14.28 -0.80 -4.58
CA TYR A 453 13.68 -1.05 -5.90
C TYR A 453 14.39 -2.18 -6.61
N GLU A 454 13.71 -3.31 -6.80
CA GLU A 454 14.20 -4.40 -7.65
C GLU A 454 13.52 -4.34 -9.01
N LEU A 455 14.33 -4.31 -10.06
CA LEU A 455 13.88 -4.33 -11.44
C LEU A 455 14.50 -5.53 -12.18
N TYR A 456 13.67 -6.32 -12.83
CA TYR A 456 14.15 -7.37 -13.73
C TYR A 456 13.42 -7.32 -15.08
N SER A 457 14.15 -6.96 -16.13
CA SER A 457 13.68 -6.97 -17.52
C SER A 457 14.85 -6.83 -18.49
N THR A 458 14.79 -7.49 -19.65
CA THR A 458 15.76 -7.33 -20.75
C THR A 458 15.21 -6.49 -21.91
N SER A 459 14.06 -5.82 -21.72
CA SER A 459 13.49 -4.93 -22.75
C SER A 459 14.45 -3.79 -23.10
N ARG A 460 14.78 -3.67 -24.39
CA ARG A 460 15.56 -2.57 -24.98
C ARG A 460 14.70 -1.58 -25.77
N ARG A 461 13.37 -1.72 -25.69
CA ARG A 461 12.44 -0.80 -26.36
C ARG A 461 12.53 0.58 -25.72
N LYS A 462 12.29 1.61 -26.51
CA LYS A 462 12.28 3.00 -26.06
C LYS A 462 10.91 3.62 -26.25
N HIS A 463 10.61 4.64 -25.46
CA HIS A 463 9.45 5.49 -25.58
C HIS A 463 9.87 6.97 -25.47
N GLU A 464 9.13 7.88 -26.12
CA GLU A 464 9.49 9.30 -26.19
C GLU A 464 9.54 9.98 -24.81
N LEU A 465 8.82 9.45 -23.83
CA LEU A 465 8.81 9.93 -22.45
C LEU A 465 9.81 9.21 -21.54
N ASP A 466 10.68 8.34 -22.07
CA ASP A 466 11.65 7.60 -21.25
C ASP A 466 12.52 8.52 -20.40
N PHE A 467 12.83 9.72 -20.90
CA PHE A 467 13.60 10.72 -20.18
C PHE A 467 12.95 11.14 -18.86
N LEU A 468 11.62 11.03 -18.71
CA LEU A 468 10.92 11.39 -17.46
C LEU A 468 11.12 10.37 -16.34
N PHE A 469 11.45 9.13 -16.70
CA PHE A 469 11.49 8.01 -15.76
C PHE A 469 12.93 7.67 -15.41
N ASP A 470 13.15 7.30 -14.15
CA ASP A 470 14.43 6.72 -13.77
C ASP A 470 14.72 5.46 -14.59
N ALA A 471 15.86 5.44 -15.28
CA ALA A 471 16.23 4.35 -16.19
C ALA A 471 16.44 3.02 -15.46
N LYS A 472 16.85 3.05 -14.18
CA LYS A 472 17.14 1.89 -13.35
C LYS A 472 15.92 1.38 -12.57
N LYS A 473 14.93 2.24 -12.28
CA LYS A 473 13.80 1.94 -11.40
C LYS A 473 12.45 1.94 -12.12
N GLN A 474 12.14 2.95 -12.93
CA GLN A 474 10.75 3.19 -13.40
C GLN A 474 10.54 3.09 -14.91
N ALA A 475 11.57 3.25 -15.74
CA ALA A 475 11.42 3.29 -17.20
C ALA A 475 10.75 2.03 -17.79
N LYS A 476 10.84 0.87 -17.12
CA LYS A 476 10.18 -0.37 -17.55
C LYS A 476 8.65 -0.35 -17.43
N LEU A 477 8.08 0.60 -16.70
CA LEU A 477 6.63 0.85 -16.70
C LEU A 477 6.12 1.23 -18.10
N ILE A 478 6.90 1.97 -18.89
CA ILE A 478 6.46 2.46 -20.20
C ILE A 478 7.16 1.76 -21.38
N THR A 479 8.29 1.08 -21.15
CA THR A 479 9.07 0.41 -22.21
C THR A 479 8.84 -1.10 -22.33
N THR A 480 8.10 -1.73 -21.43
CA THR A 480 7.80 -3.17 -21.49
C THR A 480 6.30 -3.40 -21.77
N PRO A 481 5.89 -4.42 -22.54
CA PRO A 481 4.48 -4.71 -22.78
C PRO A 481 3.71 -5.25 -21.58
N VAL A 482 4.33 -6.12 -20.79
CA VAL A 482 3.72 -6.72 -19.60
C VAL A 482 4.53 -6.35 -18.36
N GLN A 483 3.86 -5.85 -17.33
CA GLN A 483 4.46 -5.57 -16.03
C GLN A 483 3.84 -6.48 -14.97
N VAL A 484 4.66 -6.97 -14.06
CA VAL A 484 4.23 -7.60 -12.81
C VAL A 484 4.85 -6.79 -11.68
N LEU A 485 4.02 -6.15 -10.86
CA LEU A 485 4.49 -5.19 -9.87
C LEU A 485 3.71 -5.19 -8.55
N THR A 486 4.33 -4.68 -7.49
CA THR A 486 3.60 -4.26 -6.28
C THR A 486 2.72 -3.06 -6.59
N ILE A 487 1.45 -3.08 -6.16
CA ILE A 487 0.50 -1.99 -6.47
C ILE A 487 0.97 -0.61 -6.00
N ASP A 488 1.83 -0.55 -4.98
CA ASP A 488 2.40 0.67 -4.41
C ASP A 488 3.15 1.52 -5.45
N HIS A 489 3.70 0.88 -6.50
CA HIS A 489 4.28 1.58 -7.65
C HIS A 489 3.29 2.45 -8.40
N LEU A 490 1.98 2.22 -8.25
CA LEU A 490 0.93 2.90 -9.01
C LEU A 490 0.05 3.81 -8.15
N ILE A 491 0.09 3.68 -6.81
CA ILE A 491 -0.80 4.42 -5.90
C ILE A 491 -0.69 5.93 -6.10
N SER A 492 0.52 6.48 -6.28
CA SER A 492 0.69 7.92 -6.52
C SER A 492 0.11 8.41 -7.84
N GLY A 493 0.01 7.52 -8.84
CA GLY A 493 -0.68 7.82 -10.11
C GLY A 493 -2.20 7.91 -9.95
N ALA A 494 -2.75 7.39 -8.85
CA ALA A 494 -4.17 7.43 -8.54
C ALA A 494 -4.55 8.55 -7.55
N SER A 495 -3.60 9.06 -6.75
CA SER A 495 -3.84 10.19 -5.83
C SER A 495 -3.55 11.55 -6.48
N LEU A 496 -2.55 11.62 -7.36
CA LEU A 496 -2.14 12.82 -8.09
C LEU A 496 -1.65 13.99 -7.23
N ASP A 497 -1.39 13.75 -5.94
CA ASP A 497 -0.99 14.79 -5.00
C ASP A 497 0.23 15.57 -5.52
N MET A 498 1.27 14.85 -5.95
CA MET A 498 2.56 15.41 -6.40
C MET A 498 2.74 15.27 -7.92
N ALA A 499 3.51 16.18 -8.52
CA ALA A 499 3.92 16.16 -9.92
C ALA A 499 4.61 14.84 -10.33
N SER A 500 5.46 14.31 -9.45
CA SER A 500 6.15 13.03 -9.64
C SER A 500 5.18 11.85 -9.85
N GLY A 501 3.99 11.92 -9.22
CA GLY A 501 2.90 10.96 -9.38
C GLY A 501 2.33 10.90 -10.80
N LEU A 502 2.49 11.96 -11.59
CA LEU A 502 1.97 12.02 -12.97
C LEU A 502 2.70 11.05 -13.91
N LYS A 503 3.93 10.64 -13.57
CA LYS A 503 4.66 9.58 -14.28
C LYS A 503 3.91 8.25 -14.17
N GLN A 504 3.43 7.90 -12.98
CA GLN A 504 2.60 6.71 -12.76
C GLN A 504 1.21 6.87 -13.37
N LEU A 505 0.63 8.08 -13.36
CA LEU A 505 -0.62 8.34 -14.09
C LEU A 505 -0.46 8.01 -15.58
N PHE A 506 0.64 8.41 -16.22
CA PHE A 506 0.89 8.07 -17.63
C PHE A 506 0.94 6.55 -17.87
N HIS A 507 1.47 5.78 -16.91
CA HIS A 507 1.39 4.33 -16.98
C HIS A 507 -0.06 3.84 -16.95
N LEU A 508 -0.89 4.31 -16.02
CA LEU A 508 -2.33 3.99 -15.96
C LEU A 508 -3.09 4.40 -17.24
N MET A 509 -2.69 5.50 -17.87
CA MET A 509 -3.27 5.98 -19.13
C MET A 509 -2.94 5.08 -20.33
N SER A 510 -1.86 4.30 -20.25
CA SER A 510 -1.29 3.55 -21.38
C SER A 510 -1.38 2.03 -21.24
N THR A 511 -1.80 1.50 -20.10
CA THR A 511 -1.83 0.05 -19.83
C THR A 511 -3.22 -0.43 -19.41
N ASP A 512 -3.58 -1.66 -19.76
CA ASP A 512 -4.73 -2.34 -19.13
C ASP A 512 -4.30 -2.90 -17.76
N MET A 513 -5.24 -3.02 -16.82
CA MET A 513 -4.94 -3.39 -15.43
C MET A 513 -5.51 -4.76 -15.06
N VAL A 514 -4.72 -5.59 -14.39
CA VAL A 514 -5.14 -6.80 -13.67
C VAL A 514 -4.80 -6.61 -12.20
N ILE A 515 -5.81 -6.53 -11.34
CA ILE A 515 -5.66 -6.47 -9.88
C ILE A 515 -5.87 -7.88 -9.35
N ASP A 516 -4.79 -8.53 -8.92
CA ASP A 516 -4.83 -9.90 -8.40
C ASP A 516 -4.94 -9.90 -6.88
N GLU A 517 -5.77 -10.79 -6.35
CA GLU A 517 -6.14 -10.90 -4.93
C GLU A 517 -6.59 -9.54 -4.36
N VAL A 518 -7.56 -8.87 -5.02
CA VAL A 518 -8.03 -7.51 -4.64
C VAL A 518 -8.59 -7.40 -3.20
N ASP A 519 -8.93 -8.52 -2.60
CA ASP A 519 -9.40 -8.65 -1.23
C ASP A 519 -8.23 -8.81 -0.23
N ASP A 520 -6.98 -8.88 -0.69
CA ASP A 520 -5.77 -8.77 0.14
C ASP A 520 -5.50 -7.35 0.61
N TYR A 521 -6.08 -6.37 -0.07
CA TYR A 521 -5.87 -4.99 0.26
C TYR A 521 -6.63 -4.61 1.52
N ASP A 522 -5.96 -3.85 2.39
CA ASP A 522 -6.61 -3.18 3.51
C ASP A 522 -7.80 -2.36 3.00
N PRO A 523 -8.96 -2.35 3.68
CA PRO A 523 -10.10 -1.52 3.30
C PRO A 523 -9.74 -0.03 3.04
N LYS A 524 -8.73 0.51 3.74
CA LYS A 524 -8.20 1.87 3.54
C LYS A 524 -7.53 2.09 2.18
N SER A 525 -7.10 1.01 1.51
CA SER A 525 -6.45 1.03 0.19
C SER A 525 -7.45 0.92 -0.98
N LEU A 526 -8.65 0.36 -0.75
CA LEU A 526 -9.70 0.22 -1.77
C LEU A 526 -10.12 1.55 -2.44
N PRO A 527 -10.17 2.70 -1.75
CA PRO A 527 -10.37 4.01 -2.38
C PRO A 527 -9.35 4.33 -3.49
N ALA A 528 -8.06 4.04 -3.27
CA ALA A 528 -7.02 4.28 -4.26
C ALA A 528 -7.19 3.37 -5.49
N ILE A 529 -7.55 2.10 -5.27
CA ILE A 529 -7.82 1.14 -6.34
C ILE A 529 -9.07 1.55 -7.13
N SER A 530 -10.10 2.07 -6.47
CA SER A 530 -11.31 2.60 -7.12
C SER A 530 -10.98 3.78 -8.04
N ARG A 531 -10.06 4.67 -7.63
CA ARG A 531 -9.56 5.74 -8.50
C ARG A 531 -8.76 5.22 -9.68
N MET A 532 -7.93 4.18 -9.49
CA MET A 532 -7.26 3.51 -10.61
C MET A 532 -8.27 2.93 -11.60
N ALA A 533 -9.35 2.30 -11.11
CA ALA A 533 -10.42 1.78 -11.94
C ALA A 533 -11.09 2.90 -12.74
N PHE A 534 -11.44 4.01 -12.08
CA PHE A 534 -11.97 5.22 -12.74
C PHE A 534 -11.02 5.73 -13.83
N ILE A 535 -9.74 5.95 -13.50
CA ILE A 535 -8.72 6.47 -14.43
C ILE A 535 -8.59 5.54 -15.63
N SER A 536 -8.54 4.23 -15.39
CA SER A 536 -8.49 3.21 -16.45
C SER A 536 -9.69 3.36 -17.39
N GLY A 537 -10.91 3.45 -16.85
CA GLY A 537 -12.11 3.68 -17.65
C GLY A 537 -12.08 5.01 -18.42
N PHE A 538 -11.65 6.10 -17.77
CA PHE A 538 -11.55 7.43 -18.37
C PHE A 538 -10.57 7.48 -19.56
N PHE A 539 -9.49 6.69 -19.52
CA PHE A 539 -8.54 6.57 -20.62
C PHE A 539 -8.86 5.43 -21.61
N GLY A 540 -9.97 4.72 -21.43
CA GLY A 540 -10.38 3.63 -22.32
C GLY A 540 -9.50 2.38 -22.18
N ARG A 541 -9.00 2.13 -20.97
CA ARG A 541 -8.27 0.93 -20.57
C ARG A 541 -9.19 -0.05 -19.84
N SER A 542 -8.79 -1.31 -19.90
CA SER A 542 -9.51 -2.43 -19.29
C SER A 542 -9.08 -2.61 -17.86
N PHE A 543 -9.98 -3.13 -17.05
CA PHE A 543 -9.75 -3.36 -15.64
C PHE A 543 -10.26 -4.73 -15.26
N VAL A 544 -9.35 -5.62 -14.83
CA VAL A 544 -9.66 -7.01 -14.48
C VAL A 544 -9.44 -7.19 -12.99
N VAL A 545 -10.45 -7.71 -12.30
CA VAL A 545 -10.37 -8.12 -10.91
C VAL A 545 -10.24 -9.64 -10.88
N SER A 546 -9.19 -10.15 -10.24
CA SER A 546 -8.93 -11.57 -10.06
C SER A 546 -8.84 -11.90 -8.57
N SER A 547 -9.68 -12.81 -8.08
CA SER A 547 -9.63 -13.23 -6.67
C SER A 547 -10.38 -14.56 -6.46
N ALA A 548 -10.01 -15.29 -5.40
CA ALA A 548 -10.81 -16.42 -4.93
C ALA A 548 -12.01 -15.98 -4.06
N THR A 549 -11.86 -14.87 -3.35
CA THR A 549 -12.67 -14.49 -2.19
C THR A 549 -13.24 -13.07 -2.28
N ALA A 550 -13.01 -12.35 -3.39
CA ALA A 550 -13.59 -11.03 -3.61
C ALA A 550 -15.12 -11.07 -3.55
N SER A 551 -15.69 -10.26 -2.67
CA SER A 551 -17.13 -10.16 -2.50
C SER A 551 -17.77 -9.44 -3.69
N ARG A 552 -19.07 -9.73 -3.93
CA ARG A 552 -19.89 -9.06 -4.94
C ARG A 552 -19.77 -7.54 -4.84
N VAL A 553 -19.71 -7.05 -3.62
CA VAL A 553 -19.72 -5.63 -3.32
C VAL A 553 -18.44 -4.95 -3.78
N ILE A 554 -17.27 -5.55 -3.54
CA ILE A 554 -15.98 -5.02 -4.01
C ILE A 554 -15.96 -5.02 -5.54
N VAL A 555 -16.35 -6.13 -6.17
CA VAL A 555 -16.37 -6.25 -7.63
C VAL A 555 -17.31 -5.21 -8.26
N ASP A 556 -18.52 -5.05 -7.72
CA ASP A 556 -19.48 -4.07 -8.21
C ASP A 556 -18.99 -2.63 -8.00
N ALA A 557 -18.42 -2.30 -6.83
CA ALA A 557 -17.89 -0.96 -6.58
C ALA A 557 -16.77 -0.58 -7.57
N LEU A 558 -15.82 -1.50 -7.81
CA LEU A 558 -14.74 -1.29 -8.77
C LEU A 558 -15.27 -1.21 -10.21
N TYR A 559 -16.28 -2.01 -10.54
CA TYR A 559 -16.98 -1.92 -11.82
C TYR A 559 -17.64 -0.55 -12.02
N GLN A 560 -18.39 -0.06 -11.02
CA GLN A 560 -19.05 1.23 -11.10
C GLN A 560 -18.04 2.37 -11.25
N ALA A 561 -16.91 2.33 -10.54
CA ALA A 561 -15.85 3.32 -10.68
C ALA A 561 -15.27 3.33 -12.11
N TRP A 562 -14.93 2.15 -12.64
CA TRP A 562 -14.44 2.01 -14.03
C TRP A 562 -15.47 2.48 -15.06
N TYR A 563 -16.72 2.03 -14.93
CA TYR A 563 -17.80 2.38 -15.87
C TYR A 563 -18.15 3.87 -15.81
N LYS A 564 -18.01 4.50 -14.64
CA LYS A 564 -18.15 5.96 -14.50
C LYS A 564 -17.06 6.71 -15.25
N GLY A 565 -15.81 6.26 -15.19
CA GLY A 565 -14.72 6.76 -16.02
C GLY A 565 -15.04 6.68 -17.51
N ILE A 566 -15.58 5.54 -17.96
CA ILE A 566 -16.03 5.35 -19.35
C ILE A 566 -17.12 6.36 -19.73
N LYS A 567 -18.15 6.56 -18.89
CA LYS A 567 -19.21 7.54 -19.14
C LYS A 567 -18.68 8.96 -19.27
N LYS A 568 -17.75 9.36 -18.40
CA LYS A 568 -17.08 10.68 -18.46
C LYS A 568 -16.31 10.86 -19.76
N ARG A 569 -15.57 9.83 -20.20
CA ARG A 569 -14.90 9.80 -21.50
C ARG A 569 -15.87 9.93 -22.67
N GLN A 570 -16.99 9.19 -22.65
CA GLN A 570 -18.03 9.25 -23.68
C GLN A 570 -18.68 10.64 -23.74
N ARG A 571 -18.87 11.34 -22.60
CA ARG A 571 -19.35 12.73 -22.56
C ARG A 571 -18.36 13.72 -23.16
N MET A 572 -17.05 13.44 -23.09
CA MET A 572 -16.05 14.15 -23.88
C MET A 572 -16.08 13.78 -25.39
N LYS A 573 -17.10 13.03 -25.86
CA LYS A 573 -17.21 12.57 -27.25
C LYS A 573 -15.96 11.84 -27.74
N ILE A 574 -15.23 11.20 -26.83
CA ILE A 574 -14.11 10.32 -27.14
C ILE A 574 -14.68 8.90 -27.10
N GLY A 575 -15.06 8.39 -28.27
CA GLY A 575 -15.83 7.15 -28.38
C GLY A 575 -15.08 5.92 -27.87
N VAL A 576 -15.68 5.22 -26.91
CA VAL A 576 -15.31 3.87 -26.48
C VAL A 576 -16.57 3.05 -26.29
N ILE A 577 -16.48 1.76 -26.57
CA ILE A 577 -17.57 0.80 -26.40
C ILE A 577 -17.19 -0.11 -25.24
N PRO A 578 -17.73 0.11 -24.03
CA PRO A 578 -17.43 -0.74 -22.88
C PRO A 578 -17.96 -2.16 -23.14
N ARG A 579 -17.22 -3.13 -22.61
CA ARG A 579 -17.61 -4.54 -22.57
C ARG A 579 -17.40 -5.06 -21.16
N ALA A 580 -18.08 -6.13 -20.78
CA ALA A 580 -17.84 -6.76 -19.49
C ALA A 580 -17.93 -8.28 -19.62
N VAL A 581 -17.10 -8.98 -18.83
CA VAL A 581 -17.03 -10.44 -18.83
C VAL A 581 -16.86 -10.96 -17.41
N LEU A 582 -17.67 -11.96 -17.06
CA LEU A 582 -17.58 -12.73 -15.82
C LEU A 582 -17.00 -14.10 -16.16
N ILE A 583 -16.04 -14.56 -15.37
CA ILE A 583 -15.27 -15.78 -15.64
C ILE A 583 -15.16 -16.57 -14.35
N SER A 584 -15.40 -17.88 -14.43
CA SER A 584 -15.17 -18.78 -13.32
C SER A 584 -14.53 -20.10 -13.75
N HIS A 585 -13.97 -20.81 -12.77
CA HIS A 585 -13.52 -22.18 -12.96
C HIS A 585 -14.66 -23.22 -12.90
N VAL A 586 -15.88 -22.78 -12.60
CA VAL A 586 -17.05 -23.66 -12.41
C VAL A 586 -17.66 -24.05 -13.76
N PRO A 587 -17.90 -25.35 -14.01
CA PRO A 587 -18.58 -25.81 -15.22
C PRO A 587 -19.95 -25.15 -15.42
N GLY A 588 -20.21 -24.67 -16.64
CA GLY A 588 -21.43 -23.92 -17.00
C GLY A 588 -21.37 -22.42 -16.67
N TYR A 589 -20.31 -21.96 -15.99
CA TYR A 589 -20.06 -20.56 -15.65
C TYR A 589 -18.65 -20.13 -16.06
N GLU A 590 -18.04 -20.79 -17.04
CA GLU A 590 -16.66 -20.58 -17.44
C GLU A 590 -16.44 -19.18 -17.99
N THR A 591 -17.32 -18.75 -18.91
CA THR A 591 -17.36 -17.36 -19.38
C THR A 591 -18.79 -16.89 -19.58
N ARG A 592 -19.07 -15.65 -19.20
CA ARG A 592 -20.33 -14.96 -19.44
C ARG A 592 -20.06 -13.52 -19.84
N LEU A 593 -20.32 -13.20 -21.10
CA LEU A 593 -20.37 -11.81 -21.55
C LEU A 593 -21.64 -11.16 -20.98
N VAL A 594 -21.50 -9.95 -20.46
CA VAL A 594 -22.60 -9.22 -19.84
C VAL A 594 -22.72 -7.84 -20.47
N ASP A 595 -23.96 -7.35 -20.54
CA ASP A 595 -24.19 -5.96 -20.92
C ASP A 595 -23.66 -5.06 -19.79
N PRO A 596 -22.74 -4.13 -20.06
CA PRO A 596 -22.26 -3.19 -19.04
C PRO A 596 -23.39 -2.46 -18.30
N ARG A 597 -24.54 -2.23 -18.93
CA ARG A 597 -25.68 -1.56 -18.27
C ARG A 597 -26.36 -2.41 -17.20
N HIS A 598 -26.24 -3.73 -17.28
CA HIS A 598 -26.88 -4.69 -16.37
C HIS A 598 -25.88 -5.47 -15.51
N PHE A 599 -24.60 -5.05 -15.48
CA PHE A 599 -23.51 -5.77 -14.83
C PHE A 599 -23.84 -6.21 -13.40
N SER A 600 -24.36 -5.33 -12.54
CA SER A 600 -24.63 -5.65 -11.14
C SER A 600 -25.68 -6.75 -10.96
N ALA A 601 -26.72 -6.75 -11.82
CA ALA A 601 -27.75 -7.78 -11.82
C ALA A 601 -27.19 -9.12 -12.34
N ASP A 602 -26.45 -9.08 -13.45
CA ASP A 602 -25.81 -10.28 -14.03
C ASP A 602 -24.75 -10.87 -13.09
N LEU A 603 -23.96 -10.03 -12.41
CA LEU A 603 -23.00 -10.45 -11.39
C LEU A 603 -23.70 -11.19 -10.25
N THR A 604 -24.85 -10.68 -9.80
CA THR A 604 -25.65 -11.33 -8.75
C THR A 604 -26.12 -12.72 -9.19
N VAL A 605 -26.68 -12.83 -10.40
CA VAL A 605 -27.13 -14.11 -10.96
C VAL A 605 -25.96 -15.08 -11.16
N PHE A 606 -24.84 -14.58 -11.69
CA PHE A 606 -23.63 -15.37 -11.92
C PHE A 606 -23.07 -15.94 -10.61
N MET A 607 -22.88 -15.10 -9.58
CA MET A 607 -22.33 -15.53 -8.30
C MET A 607 -23.26 -16.52 -7.58
N ARG A 608 -24.59 -16.32 -7.66
CA ARG A 608 -25.58 -17.28 -7.16
C ARG A 608 -25.51 -18.64 -7.89
N GLY A 609 -25.32 -18.61 -9.21
CA GLY A 609 -25.19 -19.82 -10.02
C GLY A 609 -23.92 -20.62 -9.72
N VAL A 610 -22.80 -19.91 -9.64
CA VAL A 610 -21.49 -20.43 -9.22
C VAL A 610 -21.58 -21.07 -7.82
N ASP A 611 -22.21 -20.38 -6.86
CA ASP A 611 -22.42 -20.91 -5.51
C ASP A 611 -23.30 -22.16 -5.48
N ARG A 612 -24.44 -22.15 -6.18
CA ARG A 612 -25.34 -23.31 -6.21
C ARG A 612 -24.63 -24.57 -6.73
N HIS A 613 -23.83 -24.42 -7.78
CA HIS A 613 -23.02 -25.52 -8.32
C HIS A 613 -21.96 -26.00 -7.32
N ALA A 614 -21.31 -25.07 -6.60
CA ALA A 614 -20.36 -25.41 -5.55
C ALA A 614 -21.03 -26.25 -4.43
N ARG A 615 -22.26 -25.89 -4.02
CA ARG A 615 -23.04 -26.60 -2.99
C ARG A 615 -23.48 -28.00 -3.44
N SER A 616 -23.82 -28.17 -4.71
CA SER A 616 -24.27 -29.45 -5.26
C SER A 616 -23.13 -30.44 -5.51
N SER A 617 -21.87 -30.00 -5.52
CA SER A 617 -20.75 -30.90 -5.76
C SER A 617 -20.50 -31.82 -4.55
N GLU A 618 -20.43 -33.13 -4.79
CA GLU A 618 -20.01 -34.16 -3.81
C GLU A 618 -18.49 -34.07 -3.48
N GLN A 619 -17.78 -33.10 -4.07
CA GLN A 619 -16.33 -32.95 -4.00
C GLN A 619 -15.89 -32.07 -2.82
N ARG A 620 -16.21 -32.48 -1.59
CA ARG A 620 -15.72 -31.82 -0.38
C ARG A 620 -14.23 -32.10 -0.18
N LYS A 621 -13.40 -31.07 -0.12
CA LYS A 621 -11.95 -31.20 0.13
C LYS A 621 -11.52 -30.73 1.51
N HIS A 622 -12.24 -29.77 2.09
CA HIS A 622 -11.91 -29.17 3.37
C HIS A 622 -13.11 -29.09 4.29
N ALA A 623 -12.84 -29.30 5.56
CA ALA A 623 -13.84 -29.57 6.56
C ALA A 623 -13.34 -29.14 7.93
N VAL A 624 -14.08 -28.26 8.58
CA VAL A 624 -13.62 -27.58 9.79
C VAL A 624 -14.52 -27.87 10.98
N LYS A 625 -13.92 -28.16 12.13
CA LYS A 625 -14.58 -28.23 13.44
C LYS A 625 -14.12 -27.10 14.35
N ILE A 626 -15.00 -26.64 15.24
CA ILE A 626 -14.62 -25.68 16.28
C ILE A 626 -14.11 -26.47 17.49
N VAL A 627 -12.91 -26.13 17.97
CA VAL A 627 -12.33 -26.71 19.18
C VAL A 627 -12.56 -25.77 20.37
N GLN A 628 -13.12 -26.31 21.45
CA GLN A 628 -13.42 -25.54 22.66
C GLN A 628 -12.17 -25.40 23.54
N ILE A 629 -11.60 -24.18 23.54
CA ILE A 629 -10.53 -23.75 24.42
C ILE A 629 -11.11 -22.87 25.54
N THR A 630 -10.73 -23.19 26.77
CA THR A 630 -11.17 -22.53 28.00
C THR A 630 -10.41 -21.21 28.16
N PRO A 631 -11.10 -20.06 28.23
CA PRO A 631 -10.44 -18.77 28.49
C PRO A 631 -9.72 -18.76 29.84
N ALA A 632 -8.56 -18.11 29.90
CA ALA A 632 -7.79 -17.96 31.12
C ALA A 632 -8.60 -17.30 32.23
N VAL A 633 -8.57 -17.90 33.42
CA VAL A 633 -9.15 -17.31 34.63
C VAL A 633 -8.06 -16.51 35.35
N TYR A 634 -8.42 -15.32 35.82
CA TYR A 634 -7.57 -14.43 36.62
C TYR A 634 -8.26 -14.13 37.94
N THR A 635 -7.50 -14.03 39.02
CA THR A 635 -8.02 -13.61 40.33
C THR A 635 -8.34 -12.11 40.32
N GLU A 636 -9.24 -11.65 41.20
CA GLU A 636 -9.56 -10.21 41.35
C GLU A 636 -8.30 -9.36 41.55
N THR A 637 -7.34 -9.87 42.31
CA THR A 637 -6.04 -9.23 42.53
C THR A 637 -5.24 -9.08 41.23
N GLN A 638 -5.19 -10.11 40.38
CA GLN A 638 -4.46 -10.05 39.10
C GLN A 638 -5.07 -9.03 38.12
N LEU A 639 -6.41 -8.95 38.10
CA LEU A 639 -7.16 -7.97 37.31
C LEU A 639 -6.90 -6.54 37.83
N LYS A 640 -6.93 -6.34 39.16
CA LYS A 640 -6.70 -5.04 39.80
C LYS A 640 -5.33 -4.42 39.49
N TYR A 641 -4.29 -5.25 39.31
CA TYR A 641 -2.93 -4.80 38.99
C TYR A 641 -2.60 -4.82 37.49
N LYS A 642 -3.59 -4.99 36.61
CA LYS A 642 -3.41 -5.08 35.14
C LYS A 642 -2.34 -6.10 34.72
N ARG A 643 -2.18 -7.19 35.48
CA ARG A 643 -1.25 -8.29 35.16
C ARG A 643 -1.92 -9.29 34.21
N ASN A 644 -2.45 -8.81 33.10
CA ASN A 644 -3.04 -9.68 32.08
C ASN A 644 -1.92 -10.46 31.39
N ALA A 645 -2.09 -11.77 31.20
CA ALA A 645 -1.07 -12.55 30.51
C ALA A 645 -1.03 -12.13 29.04
N LYS A 646 0.15 -11.74 28.57
CA LYS A 646 0.38 -11.38 27.16
C LYS A 646 0.37 -12.61 26.23
N PHE A 647 0.39 -13.81 26.79
CA PHE A 647 0.55 -15.09 26.11
C PHE A 647 -0.41 -16.14 26.66
N LEU A 648 -0.59 -17.23 25.90
CA LEU A 648 -1.32 -18.42 26.35
C LEU A 648 -0.65 -19.02 27.59
N LYS A 649 -1.43 -19.33 28.62
CA LYS A 649 -0.94 -20.08 29.78
C LYS A 649 -0.75 -21.56 29.40
N ASP A 650 -0.02 -22.27 30.24
CA ASP A 650 0.30 -23.69 30.05
C ASP A 650 -0.97 -24.53 29.84
N GLU A 651 -2.04 -24.24 30.58
CA GLU A 651 -3.31 -24.95 30.45
C GLU A 651 -3.94 -24.77 29.05
N GLN A 652 -3.92 -23.55 28.50
CA GLN A 652 -4.43 -23.34 27.14
C GLN A 652 -3.53 -23.99 26.09
N CYS A 653 -2.21 -23.99 26.28
CA CYS A 653 -1.29 -24.66 25.36
C CYS A 653 -1.54 -26.17 25.30
N TRP A 654 -1.73 -26.81 26.46
CA TRP A 654 -2.13 -28.21 26.57
C TRP A 654 -3.51 -28.47 25.97
N GLU A 655 -4.48 -27.58 26.17
CA GLU A 655 -5.79 -27.73 25.53
C GLU A 655 -5.70 -27.69 24.00
N ILE A 656 -4.90 -26.80 23.41
CA ILE A 656 -4.69 -26.78 21.95
C ILE A 656 -4.03 -28.10 21.51
N PHE A 657 -3.05 -28.61 22.25
CA PHE A 657 -2.38 -29.87 21.91
C PHE A 657 -3.33 -31.07 22.00
N ASN A 658 -3.99 -31.24 23.15
CA ASN A 658 -4.81 -32.41 23.46
C ASN A 658 -6.18 -32.40 22.76
N LYS A 659 -6.77 -31.22 22.51
CA LYS A 659 -8.10 -31.10 21.89
C LYS A 659 -8.04 -30.85 20.38
N ALA A 660 -6.90 -30.42 19.83
CA ALA A 660 -6.76 -30.17 18.40
C ALA A 660 -5.66 -30.99 17.71
N ILE A 661 -4.39 -30.85 18.12
CA ILE A 661 -3.25 -31.49 17.42
C ILE A 661 -3.35 -33.02 17.48
N GLN A 662 -3.47 -33.58 18.68
CA GLN A 662 -3.54 -35.03 18.90
C GLN A 662 -4.77 -35.66 18.22
N PRO A 663 -6.00 -35.13 18.38
CA PRO A 663 -7.17 -35.65 17.68
C PRO A 663 -7.05 -35.59 16.16
N LEU A 664 -6.48 -34.53 15.58
CA LEU A 664 -6.25 -34.46 14.13
C LEU A 664 -5.23 -35.49 13.68
N HIS A 665 -4.10 -35.63 14.39
CA HIS A 665 -3.08 -36.63 14.09
C HIS A 665 -3.65 -38.05 14.11
N ASN A 666 -4.55 -38.36 15.04
CA ASN A 666 -5.12 -39.70 15.20
C ASN A 666 -6.15 -40.07 14.13
N LEU A 667 -6.65 -39.11 13.33
CA LEU A 667 -7.60 -39.42 12.26
C LEU A 667 -6.96 -40.29 11.16
N PRO A 668 -7.64 -41.33 10.64
CA PRO A 668 -7.07 -42.24 9.64
C PRO A 668 -6.66 -41.55 8.33
N HIS A 669 -7.39 -40.51 7.92
CA HIS A 669 -7.13 -39.78 6.68
C HIS A 669 -6.08 -38.66 6.83
N VAL A 670 -5.57 -38.41 8.04
CA VAL A 670 -4.56 -37.38 8.32
C VAL A 670 -3.20 -38.03 8.52
N GLY A 671 -2.20 -37.52 7.80
CA GLY A 671 -0.84 -38.07 7.80
C GLY A 671 -0.69 -39.29 6.90
N VAL A 672 0.42 -39.99 7.09
CA VAL A 672 0.85 -41.17 6.35
C VAL A 672 1.52 -42.14 7.31
N GLU A 673 1.27 -43.44 7.14
CA GLU A 673 1.86 -44.48 7.98
C GLU A 673 2.87 -45.30 7.19
N ARG A 674 4.04 -45.56 7.79
CA ARG A 674 5.08 -46.40 7.22
C ARG A 674 5.81 -47.14 8.35
N ASP A 675 6.00 -48.44 8.20
CA ASP A 675 6.68 -49.30 9.18
C ASP A 675 6.10 -49.22 10.60
N GLY A 676 4.77 -49.05 10.71
CA GLY A 676 4.07 -48.88 11.99
C GLY A 676 4.30 -47.53 12.67
N ILE A 677 4.92 -46.57 11.98
CA ILE A 677 5.12 -45.19 12.44
C ILE A 677 4.22 -44.26 11.65
N LYS A 678 3.36 -43.52 12.33
CA LYS A 678 2.48 -42.51 11.76
C LYS A 678 3.17 -41.15 11.74
N LEU A 679 3.28 -40.55 10.56
CA LEU A 679 3.83 -39.22 10.37
C LEU A 679 2.75 -38.27 9.85
N SER A 680 2.61 -37.12 10.51
CA SER A 680 1.76 -36.03 10.01
C SER A 680 2.52 -34.71 9.98
N SER A 681 2.25 -33.90 8.95
CA SER A 681 2.66 -32.50 8.90
C SER A 681 1.45 -31.58 8.93
N GLY A 682 1.34 -30.76 9.98
CA GLY A 682 0.27 -29.80 10.15
C GLY A 682 0.79 -28.42 10.51
N PHE A 683 -0.10 -27.42 10.48
CA PHE A 683 0.24 -26.08 10.93
C PHE A 683 -0.83 -25.51 11.86
N ILE A 684 -0.39 -24.68 12.78
CA ILE A 684 -1.23 -23.78 13.56
C ILE A 684 -0.92 -22.34 13.14
N ARG A 685 -1.94 -21.63 12.67
CA ARG A 685 -1.82 -20.22 12.33
C ARG A 685 -2.39 -19.37 13.46
N PHE A 686 -1.56 -18.47 13.98
CA PHE A 686 -1.92 -17.40 14.90
C PHE A 686 -2.03 -16.04 14.18
N THR A 687 -2.79 -15.13 14.77
CA THR A 687 -2.97 -13.75 14.31
C THR A 687 -1.71 -12.91 14.59
N HIS A 688 -1.03 -13.18 15.72
CA HIS A 688 0.14 -12.43 16.16
C HIS A 688 1.42 -13.27 16.20
N ILE A 689 2.52 -12.67 15.75
CA ILE A 689 3.86 -13.30 15.69
C ILE A 689 4.31 -13.80 17.07
N LYS A 690 4.12 -12.96 18.10
CA LYS A 690 4.51 -13.27 19.48
C LYS A 690 3.84 -14.54 20.00
N THR A 691 2.58 -14.78 19.62
CA THR A 691 1.85 -16.00 19.99
C THR A 691 2.42 -17.24 19.28
N ALA A 692 2.73 -17.13 17.98
CA ALA A 692 3.35 -18.22 17.24
C ALA A 692 4.72 -18.61 17.80
N GLN A 693 5.54 -17.61 18.14
CA GLN A 693 6.84 -17.81 18.80
C GLN A 693 6.68 -18.52 20.15
N HIS A 694 5.76 -18.02 20.99
CA HIS A 694 5.48 -18.59 22.30
C HIS A 694 5.06 -20.06 22.21
N TYR A 695 4.10 -20.37 21.33
CA TYR A 695 3.58 -21.73 21.20
C TYR A 695 4.62 -22.69 20.59
N ALA A 696 5.45 -22.24 19.66
CA ALA A 696 6.56 -23.05 19.12
C ALA A 696 7.60 -23.39 20.20
N ALA A 697 8.02 -22.41 20.99
CA ALA A 697 8.95 -22.62 22.09
C ALA A 697 8.35 -23.55 23.16
N TRP A 698 7.06 -23.37 23.45
CA TRP A 698 6.33 -24.24 24.36
C TRP A 698 6.32 -25.70 23.87
N LEU A 699 5.95 -25.95 22.60
CA LEU A 699 5.96 -27.29 22.00
C LEU A 699 7.34 -27.95 22.07
N ASN A 700 8.41 -27.18 21.86
CA ASN A 700 9.78 -27.68 21.87
C ASN A 700 10.23 -28.17 23.25
N ALA A 701 9.62 -27.66 24.32
CA ALA A 701 9.90 -28.09 25.69
C ALA A 701 9.09 -29.32 26.12
N GLN A 702 8.13 -29.80 25.32
CA GLN A 702 7.26 -30.89 25.72
C GLN A 702 7.84 -32.26 25.37
N GLN A 703 7.70 -33.20 26.30
CA GLN A 703 7.93 -34.62 26.07
C GLN A 703 6.59 -35.35 26.13
N VAL A 704 6.26 -36.10 25.09
CA VAL A 704 4.99 -36.86 24.99
C VAL A 704 5.33 -38.30 24.71
N GLU A 705 4.73 -39.21 25.48
CA GLU A 705 4.94 -40.64 25.33
C GLU A 705 4.55 -41.11 23.92
N ASP A 706 5.36 -42.01 23.35
CA ASP A 706 5.16 -42.61 22.02
C ASP A 706 5.02 -41.58 20.87
N THR A 707 5.46 -40.33 21.08
CA THR A 707 5.31 -39.25 20.10
C THR A 707 6.55 -38.36 20.03
N LEU A 708 7.10 -38.20 18.83
CA LEU A 708 8.13 -37.23 18.53
C LEU A 708 7.51 -35.94 17.97
N ILE A 709 7.55 -34.86 18.74
CA ILE A 709 7.06 -33.53 18.33
C ILE A 709 8.21 -32.73 17.74
N ILE A 710 8.05 -32.27 16.50
CA ILE A 710 9.02 -31.44 15.80
C ILE A 710 8.37 -30.10 15.45
N PRO A 711 8.53 -29.07 16.30
CA PRO A 711 7.96 -27.76 16.05
C PRO A 711 8.82 -26.93 15.10
N PHE A 712 8.17 -26.17 14.21
CA PHE A 712 8.77 -25.13 13.38
C PHE A 712 8.14 -23.78 13.73
N CYS A 713 8.93 -22.72 13.78
CA CYS A 713 8.43 -21.35 13.91
C CYS A 713 8.67 -20.58 12.61
N TYR A 714 7.62 -20.03 12.00
CA TYR A 714 7.73 -19.31 10.72
C TYR A 714 6.89 -18.03 10.69
N HIS A 715 7.56 -16.88 10.61
CA HIS A 715 6.90 -15.56 10.61
C HIS A 715 7.74 -14.47 9.93
N SER A 716 7.14 -13.29 9.71
CA SER A 716 7.79 -12.18 8.99
C SER A 716 8.95 -11.50 9.73
N LYS A 717 9.00 -11.59 11.07
CA LYS A 717 10.07 -11.01 11.91
C LYS A 717 11.33 -11.88 12.09
N MET A 718 11.51 -12.93 11.29
CA MET A 718 12.76 -13.72 11.30
C MET A 718 13.85 -12.97 10.53
N ILE A 719 15.13 -13.20 10.89
CA ILE A 719 16.26 -12.69 10.10
C ILE A 719 16.14 -13.25 8.68
N SER A 720 16.41 -12.44 7.65
CA SER A 720 16.15 -12.83 6.25
C SER A 720 16.83 -14.13 5.83
N ALA A 721 18.07 -14.36 6.28
CA ALA A 721 18.81 -15.60 6.02
C ALA A 721 18.17 -16.82 6.70
N GLU A 722 17.85 -16.72 7.99
CA GLU A 722 17.14 -17.78 8.73
C GLU A 722 15.77 -18.07 8.12
N ARG A 723 15.03 -17.02 7.78
CA ARG A 723 13.72 -17.13 7.13
C ARG A 723 13.85 -17.90 5.83
N ARG A 724 14.87 -17.60 5.01
CA ARG A 724 15.13 -18.29 3.76
C ARG A 724 15.45 -19.77 3.99
N ALA A 725 16.32 -20.09 4.95
CA ALA A 725 16.66 -21.47 5.28
C ALA A 725 15.42 -22.27 5.74
N VAL A 726 14.58 -21.67 6.59
CA VAL A 726 13.30 -22.28 7.02
C VAL A 726 12.35 -22.44 5.83
N GLU A 727 12.24 -21.44 4.97
CA GLU A 727 11.41 -21.51 3.76
C GLU A 727 11.85 -22.64 2.82
N ASP A 728 13.16 -22.79 2.59
CA ASP A 728 13.71 -23.83 1.73
C ASP A 728 13.34 -25.23 2.27
N VAL A 729 13.52 -25.46 3.58
CA VAL A 729 13.11 -26.72 4.24
C VAL A 729 11.60 -26.93 4.16
N LEU A 730 10.79 -25.91 4.42
CA LEU A 730 9.33 -26.03 4.39
C LEU A 730 8.80 -26.32 2.99
N VAL A 731 9.40 -25.73 1.95
CA VAL A 731 9.03 -25.97 0.54
C VAL A 731 9.38 -27.40 0.15
N THR A 732 10.60 -27.89 0.45
CA THR A 732 11.01 -29.25 0.09
C THR A 732 10.18 -30.30 0.83
N LEU A 733 9.94 -30.09 2.13
CA LEU A 733 9.16 -31.00 2.98
C LEU A 733 7.68 -31.09 2.54
N ASN A 734 7.07 -29.96 2.16
CA ASN A 734 5.62 -29.88 1.89
C ASN A 734 5.26 -29.90 0.39
N THR A 735 6.21 -30.17 -0.51
CA THR A 735 5.91 -30.34 -1.94
C THR A 735 5.40 -31.77 -2.24
N ARG A 736 4.10 -32.00 -2.00
CA ARG A 736 3.43 -33.30 -2.21
C ARG A 736 2.92 -33.58 -3.64
N LYS A 737 3.63 -33.15 -4.69
CA LYS A 737 3.23 -33.40 -6.09
C LYS A 737 3.64 -34.82 -6.51
N ALA A 738 2.73 -35.58 -7.12
CA ALA A 738 3.08 -36.89 -7.68
C ALA A 738 4.09 -36.72 -8.83
N LYS A 739 5.22 -37.43 -8.75
CA LYS A 739 6.29 -37.43 -9.77
C LYS A 739 6.82 -38.84 -9.95
N ASN A 740 7.12 -39.22 -11.20
CA ASN A 740 7.78 -40.49 -11.55
C ASN A 740 7.10 -41.73 -10.94
N GLY A 741 5.77 -41.74 -10.83
CA GLY A 741 5.01 -42.86 -10.25
C GLY A 741 4.95 -42.91 -8.72
N VAL A 742 5.64 -42.00 -8.01
CA VAL A 742 5.58 -41.90 -6.55
C VAL A 742 4.37 -41.05 -6.14
N SER A 743 3.55 -41.56 -5.22
CA SER A 743 2.40 -40.83 -4.70
C SER A 743 2.87 -39.58 -3.91
N GLY A 744 2.04 -38.52 -3.88
CA GLY A 744 2.36 -37.33 -3.09
C GLY A 744 2.49 -37.61 -1.57
N ASP A 745 1.88 -38.69 -1.11
CA ASP A 745 1.96 -39.15 0.28
C ASP A 745 3.31 -39.82 0.57
N ASP A 746 3.88 -40.56 -0.39
CA ASP A 746 5.19 -41.21 -0.26
C ASP A 746 6.38 -40.24 -0.38
N ALA A 747 6.19 -39.14 -1.10
CA ALA A 747 7.26 -38.18 -1.41
C ALA A 747 7.93 -37.59 -0.14
N ILE A 748 7.21 -37.43 0.96
CA ILE A 748 7.78 -36.88 2.21
C ILE A 748 8.85 -37.78 2.83
N PHE A 749 8.74 -39.09 2.66
CA PHE A 749 9.71 -40.04 3.22
C PHE A 749 11.05 -40.04 2.47
N GLN A 750 11.12 -39.40 1.30
CA GLN A 750 12.37 -39.21 0.57
C GLN A 750 13.17 -38.02 1.12
N HIS A 751 12.58 -37.18 1.98
CA HIS A 751 13.25 -36.02 2.54
C HIS A 751 14.24 -36.43 3.64
N ASP A 752 15.48 -35.92 3.57
CA ASP A 752 16.57 -36.28 4.50
C ASP A 752 16.19 -36.13 5.97
N LEU A 753 15.53 -35.01 6.32
CA LEU A 753 15.01 -34.79 7.67
C LEU A 753 14.07 -35.92 8.12
N VAL A 754 13.15 -36.34 7.26
CA VAL A 754 12.14 -37.34 7.59
C VAL A 754 12.77 -38.71 7.75
N GLN A 755 13.75 -39.07 6.91
CA GLN A 755 14.51 -40.32 7.07
C GLN A 755 15.23 -40.40 8.41
N LYS A 756 15.87 -39.30 8.84
CA LYS A 756 16.51 -39.21 10.16
C LYS A 756 15.50 -39.35 11.30
N LEU A 757 14.38 -38.65 11.22
CA LEU A 757 13.32 -38.74 12.24
C LEU A 757 12.73 -40.15 12.33
N MET A 758 12.52 -40.82 11.20
CA MET A 758 12.07 -42.22 11.18
C MET A 758 13.10 -43.16 11.81
N ALA A 759 14.41 -42.93 11.60
CA ALA A 759 15.46 -43.71 12.24
C ALA A 759 15.47 -43.52 13.77
N ILE A 760 15.38 -42.27 14.25
CA ILE A 760 15.27 -41.94 15.67
C ILE A 760 14.02 -42.60 16.27
N ALA A 761 12.88 -42.48 15.60
CA ALA A 761 11.63 -43.05 16.08
C ALA A 761 11.72 -44.57 16.23
N ARG A 762 12.32 -45.28 15.26
CA ARG A 762 12.57 -46.73 15.37
C ARG A 762 13.50 -47.08 16.53
N GLN A 763 14.60 -46.34 16.68
CA GLN A 763 15.59 -46.57 17.74
C GLN A 763 14.96 -46.45 19.14
N HIS A 764 14.04 -45.52 19.31
CA HIS A 764 13.39 -45.23 20.59
C HIS A 764 11.99 -45.84 20.74
N GLY A 765 11.57 -46.70 19.81
CA GLY A 765 10.25 -47.36 19.85
C GLY A 765 9.05 -46.41 19.72
N ILE A 766 9.25 -45.20 19.17
CA ILE A 766 8.21 -44.18 18.96
C ILE A 766 7.39 -44.51 17.72
N ARG A 767 6.06 -44.47 17.85
CA ARG A 767 5.10 -44.74 16.77
C ARG A 767 4.52 -43.50 16.12
N ASN A 768 4.68 -42.31 16.69
CA ASN A 768 4.09 -41.10 16.15
C ASN A 768 5.14 -40.01 15.92
N ILE A 769 5.12 -39.38 14.74
CA ILE A 769 5.93 -38.21 14.41
C ILE A 769 5.01 -37.06 13.99
N GLN A 770 5.10 -35.95 14.70
CA GLN A 770 4.27 -34.77 14.49
C GLN A 770 5.14 -33.58 14.09
N LEU A 771 5.12 -33.24 12.80
CA LEU A 771 5.76 -32.02 12.29
C LEU A 771 4.75 -30.87 12.38
N ILE A 772 5.01 -29.90 13.26
CA ILE A 772 4.04 -28.85 13.61
C ILE A 772 4.60 -27.48 13.27
N LEU A 773 4.01 -26.81 12.29
CA LEU A 773 4.37 -25.44 11.95
C LEU A 773 3.54 -24.42 12.74
N CYS A 774 4.17 -23.69 13.65
CA CYS A 774 3.62 -22.49 14.28
C CYS A 774 3.91 -21.27 13.39
N THR A 775 2.86 -20.65 12.87
CA THR A 775 3.01 -19.58 11.88
C THR A 775 1.97 -18.47 12.04
N THR A 776 2.09 -17.43 11.21
CA THR A 776 1.13 -16.34 11.09
C THR A 776 0.51 -16.30 9.69
N ASN A 777 -0.17 -15.21 9.36
CA ASN A 777 -0.70 -14.94 8.03
C ASN A 777 0.33 -15.02 6.87
N ILE A 778 1.63 -15.10 7.16
CA ILE A 778 2.67 -15.33 6.14
C ILE A 778 2.46 -16.63 5.34
N ILE A 779 1.77 -17.64 5.90
CA ILE A 779 1.47 -18.90 5.20
C ILE A 779 0.36 -18.77 4.15
N GLU A 780 -0.49 -17.74 4.28
CA GLU A 780 -1.74 -17.57 3.53
C GLU A 780 -1.51 -17.14 2.08
N VAL A 781 -0.38 -16.52 1.77
CA VAL A 781 -0.12 -15.96 0.44
C VAL A 781 1.22 -16.38 -0.12
N GLY A 782 1.23 -16.73 -1.41
CA GLY A 782 2.46 -16.97 -2.15
C GLY A 782 3.32 -18.12 -1.61
N ARG A 783 2.72 -19.24 -1.19
CA ARG A 783 3.47 -20.44 -0.75
C ARG A 783 2.80 -21.68 -1.32
N ASP A 784 3.58 -22.52 -2.01
CA ASP A 784 3.08 -23.76 -2.61
C ASP A 784 3.30 -24.95 -1.66
N HIS A 785 2.69 -24.86 -0.47
CA HIS A 785 2.80 -25.88 0.58
C HIS A 785 1.55 -26.77 0.61
N ASP A 786 1.74 -28.05 0.91
CA ASP A 786 0.68 -29.03 1.14
C ASP A 786 0.84 -29.75 2.49
N TYR A 787 0.00 -29.37 3.46
CA TYR A 787 -0.10 -29.94 4.81
C TYR A 787 -1.25 -30.95 4.92
N ASP A 788 -1.19 -31.81 5.93
CA ASP A 788 -2.21 -32.82 6.24
C ASP A 788 -3.41 -32.24 6.98
N TYR A 789 -3.18 -31.24 7.85
CA TYR A 789 -4.22 -30.55 8.61
C TYR A 789 -3.85 -29.11 8.95
N ALA A 790 -4.85 -28.33 9.38
CA ALA A 790 -4.68 -26.95 9.84
C ALA A 790 -5.43 -26.68 11.15
N ILE A 791 -4.84 -25.87 12.02
CA ILE A 791 -5.49 -25.30 13.21
C ILE A 791 -5.44 -23.78 13.10
N LEU A 792 -6.59 -23.12 13.25
CA LEU A 792 -6.75 -21.71 12.93
C LEU A 792 -7.29 -20.91 14.14
N GLU A 793 -6.50 -19.99 14.69
CA GLU A 793 -7.02 -18.86 15.49
C GLU A 793 -7.97 -17.96 14.66
N PRO A 794 -9.26 -17.85 14.96
CA PRO A 794 -10.16 -17.09 14.11
C PRO A 794 -9.70 -15.61 13.98
N SER A 795 -9.67 -15.10 12.74
CA SER A 795 -9.18 -13.75 12.40
C SER A 795 -10.07 -13.07 11.34
N SER A 796 -10.16 -13.66 10.15
CA SER A 796 -11.07 -13.28 9.07
C SER A 796 -11.39 -14.49 8.19
N THR A 797 -12.53 -14.48 7.49
CA THR A 797 -12.91 -15.58 6.60
C THR A 797 -11.85 -15.78 5.52
N ARG A 798 -11.36 -14.68 4.95
CA ARG A 798 -10.30 -14.71 3.94
C ARG A 798 -9.05 -15.42 4.44
N SER A 799 -8.54 -15.02 5.62
CA SER A 799 -7.35 -15.61 6.24
C SER A 799 -7.53 -17.11 6.45
N MET A 800 -8.70 -17.53 6.95
CA MET A 800 -9.01 -18.94 7.16
C MET A 800 -9.08 -19.74 5.84
N VAL A 801 -9.74 -19.20 4.81
CA VAL A 801 -9.86 -19.84 3.49
C VAL A 801 -8.49 -20.00 2.82
N GLN A 802 -7.67 -18.96 2.87
CA GLN A 802 -6.33 -19.00 2.27
C GLN A 802 -5.42 -19.99 3.00
N ALA A 803 -5.50 -20.04 4.33
CA ALA A 803 -4.80 -21.02 5.15
C ALA A 803 -5.27 -22.45 4.85
N ALA A 804 -6.58 -22.72 4.81
CA ALA A 804 -7.10 -24.04 4.48
C ALA A 804 -6.75 -24.49 3.05
N GLY A 805 -6.57 -23.55 2.12
CA GLY A 805 -6.02 -23.82 0.78
C GLY A 805 -4.58 -24.36 0.76
N ARG A 806 -3.92 -24.48 1.93
CA ARG A 806 -2.63 -25.15 2.13
C ARG A 806 -2.77 -26.60 2.63
N VAL A 807 -3.97 -27.04 2.96
CA VAL A 807 -4.26 -28.44 3.32
C VAL A 807 -4.59 -29.24 2.07
N TRP A 808 -3.96 -30.39 1.87
CA TRP A 808 -4.15 -31.27 0.70
C TRP A 808 -4.00 -30.56 -0.65
N ARG A 809 -3.17 -29.52 -0.73
CA ARG A 809 -3.09 -28.62 -1.87
C ARG A 809 -2.74 -29.33 -3.20
N HIS A 810 -1.70 -30.17 -3.19
CA HIS A 810 -1.21 -30.91 -4.34
C HIS A 810 -1.92 -32.25 -4.52
N ARG A 811 -2.44 -32.80 -3.42
CA ARG A 811 -3.08 -34.11 -3.38
C ARG A 811 -4.54 -34.06 -3.87
N ASN A 812 -4.91 -35.03 -4.70
CA ASN A 812 -6.27 -35.17 -5.22
C ASN A 812 -7.12 -36.04 -4.29
N LYS A 813 -7.19 -35.67 -3.00
CA LYS A 813 -8.00 -36.34 -1.98
C LYS A 813 -9.36 -35.66 -1.85
N LEU A 814 -10.41 -36.47 -1.70
CA LEU A 814 -11.72 -36.03 -1.26
C LEU A 814 -11.93 -36.47 0.19
N LEU A 815 -12.67 -35.64 0.92
CA LEU A 815 -12.90 -35.82 2.32
C LEU A 815 -14.15 -36.68 2.51
N PRO A 816 -14.06 -37.82 3.23
CA PRO A 816 -15.23 -38.67 3.47
C PRO A 816 -16.36 -37.92 4.19
N GLU A 817 -17.59 -38.40 4.04
CA GLU A 817 -18.75 -37.81 4.71
C GLU A 817 -18.57 -37.82 6.24
N GLY A 818 -18.99 -36.74 6.91
CA GLY A 818 -18.85 -36.59 8.36
C GLY A 818 -17.44 -36.27 8.89
N MET A 819 -16.39 -36.43 8.07
CA MET A 819 -14.99 -36.23 8.50
C MET A 819 -14.54 -34.76 8.44
N TYR A 820 -13.36 -34.48 9.02
CA TYR A 820 -12.74 -33.15 9.04
C TYR A 820 -11.21 -33.21 8.97
N ASN A 821 -10.56 -32.19 8.41
CA ASN A 821 -9.09 -32.09 8.31
C ASN A 821 -8.57 -30.73 8.80
N SER A 822 -9.42 -29.92 9.41
CA SER A 822 -9.02 -28.64 9.98
C SER A 822 -9.85 -28.32 11.22
N MET A 823 -9.30 -27.48 12.09
CA MET A 823 -9.99 -26.98 13.27
C MET A 823 -9.82 -25.46 13.43
N ILE A 824 -10.81 -24.82 14.05
CA ILE A 824 -10.78 -23.40 14.44
C ILE A 824 -10.91 -23.30 15.96
N LEU A 825 -10.07 -22.47 16.58
CA LEU A 825 -10.16 -22.22 18.04
C LEU A 825 -11.49 -21.55 18.40
N SER A 826 -12.02 -21.81 19.60
CA SER A 826 -13.28 -21.23 20.09
C SER A 826 -13.28 -19.71 20.15
N GLY A 827 -12.13 -19.06 20.18
CA GLY A 827 -12.00 -17.62 19.98
C GLY A 827 -10.56 -17.19 19.70
N PRO A 828 -10.34 -15.91 19.37
CA PRO A 828 -9.01 -15.36 19.15
C PRO A 828 -8.15 -15.46 20.41
N VAL A 829 -6.83 -15.50 20.29
CA VAL A 829 -5.95 -15.69 21.46
C VAL A 829 -6.10 -14.55 22.48
N LYS A 830 -6.34 -13.32 22.01
CA LYS A 830 -6.67 -12.18 22.88
C LYS A 830 -7.88 -12.42 23.78
N TYR A 831 -8.91 -13.11 23.25
CA TYR A 831 -10.07 -13.53 24.05
C TYR A 831 -9.67 -14.62 25.04
N LEU A 832 -8.94 -15.63 24.56
CA LEU A 832 -8.51 -16.76 25.39
C LEU A 832 -7.59 -16.33 26.54
N THR A 833 -6.88 -15.21 26.42
CA THR A 833 -6.05 -14.64 27.49
C THR A 833 -6.74 -13.53 28.31
N ARG A 834 -8.04 -13.29 28.11
CA ARG A 834 -8.81 -12.16 28.70
C ARG A 834 -8.06 -10.82 28.64
N CYS A 835 -7.55 -10.46 27.47
CA CYS A 835 -7.01 -9.13 27.26
C CYS A 835 -8.14 -8.10 27.41
N GLU A 836 -7.98 -7.10 28.30
CA GLU A 836 -8.97 -6.04 28.57
C GLU A 836 -9.36 -5.17 27.36
N SER A 837 -8.73 -5.34 26.19
CA SER A 837 -9.10 -4.56 25.01
C SER A 837 -10.39 -5.10 24.38
N ASN A 838 -11.36 -4.22 24.15
CA ASN A 838 -12.51 -4.46 23.26
C ASN A 838 -12.10 -4.71 21.77
N ASP A 839 -10.80 -4.75 21.47
CA ASP A 839 -10.19 -4.88 20.13
C ASP A 839 -9.65 -6.30 19.87
N VAL A 840 -10.54 -7.28 19.87
CA VAL A 840 -10.17 -8.71 19.84
C VAL A 840 -9.94 -9.18 18.40
N TRP A 841 -10.58 -8.53 17.43
CA TRP A 841 -10.43 -8.76 16.00
C TRP A 841 -9.61 -7.66 15.33
N ARG A 842 -8.49 -7.27 15.94
CA ARG A 842 -7.61 -6.18 15.48
C ARG A 842 -6.15 -6.60 15.37
N PHE A 843 -5.50 -6.10 14.31
CA PHE A 843 -4.08 -6.26 13.96
C PHE A 843 -3.60 -7.70 13.65
N PRO A 844 -4.08 -8.35 12.57
CA PRO A 844 -5.07 -7.88 11.59
C PRO A 844 -6.53 -8.17 12.01
N GLY A 845 -7.49 -7.51 11.36
CA GLY A 845 -8.91 -7.83 11.51
C GLY A 845 -9.81 -6.62 11.27
N ILE A 846 -11.10 -6.76 11.61
CA ILE A 846 -12.18 -5.84 11.21
C ILE A 846 -12.51 -4.74 12.24
N GLU A 847 -11.95 -4.79 13.45
CA GLU A 847 -12.21 -3.83 14.54
C GLU A 847 -11.21 -2.66 14.55
N ASP A 848 -11.65 -1.43 14.88
CA ASP A 848 -10.79 -0.24 14.98
C ASP A 848 -11.14 0.63 16.21
N SER A 849 -10.15 0.96 17.04
CA SER A 849 -10.23 1.30 18.50
C SER A 849 -10.85 2.61 18.93
N ASP A 850 -11.61 3.28 18.09
CA ASP A 850 -12.03 4.64 18.40
C ASP A 850 -13.55 4.59 18.59
N GLU A 851 -13.98 4.50 19.87
CA GLU A 851 -15.33 4.08 20.34
C GLU A 851 -16.49 4.97 19.85
N ASP A 852 -16.22 6.14 19.27
CA ASP A 852 -17.21 6.99 18.58
C ASP A 852 -16.97 7.13 17.06
N ARG A 853 -16.01 6.38 16.53
CA ARG A 853 -15.37 6.68 15.25
C ARG A 853 -15.28 5.56 14.24
N ASN A 854 -15.55 4.30 14.57
CA ASN A 854 -15.40 3.22 13.60
C ASN A 854 -16.51 2.18 13.65
N ILE A 855 -17.57 2.45 12.89
CA ILE A 855 -18.17 1.34 12.12
C ILE A 855 -17.19 1.14 10.94
N PRO A 856 -16.85 -0.10 10.55
CA PRO A 856 -15.91 -0.34 9.45
C PRO A 856 -16.31 0.38 8.15
N GLY A 857 -17.58 0.80 8.05
CA GLY A 857 -18.08 1.56 6.90
C GLY A 857 -18.11 3.05 7.08
N VAL A 858 -17.97 3.53 8.31
CA VAL A 858 -17.76 4.94 8.61
C VAL A 858 -16.34 5.36 8.25
N SER A 859 -15.33 4.47 8.25
CA SER A 859 -13.99 4.84 7.75
C SER A 859 -13.98 5.01 6.23
N LEU A 860 -14.53 4.06 5.47
CA LEU A 860 -14.66 4.15 4.01
C LEU A 860 -15.60 5.30 3.59
N TYR A 861 -16.69 5.51 4.35
CA TYR A 861 -17.53 6.68 4.21
C TYR A 861 -16.79 7.96 4.58
N ARG A 862 -16.01 8.05 5.67
CA ARG A 862 -15.21 9.24 6.05
C ARG A 862 -14.08 9.57 5.09
N PHE A 863 -13.54 8.57 4.40
CA PHE A 863 -12.67 8.76 3.24
C PHE A 863 -13.44 9.27 2.01
N CYS A 864 -14.77 9.36 2.08
CA CYS A 864 -15.70 9.85 1.05
C CYS A 864 -16.70 10.92 1.59
N ASP A 865 -16.61 11.33 2.86
CA ASP A 865 -17.61 12.12 3.58
C ASP A 865 -17.13 13.57 3.64
N LEU A 866 -17.87 14.44 2.96
CA LEU A 866 -17.64 15.88 2.89
C LEU A 866 -17.72 16.55 4.28
N GLU A 867 -18.38 15.92 5.25
CA GLU A 867 -18.58 16.45 6.61
C GLU A 867 -17.50 16.01 7.63
N SER A 868 -16.50 15.21 7.24
CA SER A 868 -15.47 14.71 8.15
C SER A 868 -14.56 15.84 8.68
N PRO A 869 -14.41 16.03 10.01
CA PRO A 869 -13.55 17.09 10.57
C PRO A 869 -12.04 16.80 10.42
N ASN A 870 -11.66 15.66 9.85
CA ASN A 870 -10.27 15.26 9.63
C ASN A 870 -9.79 15.67 8.22
N PHE A 871 -8.92 16.69 8.17
CA PHE A 871 -8.46 17.33 6.93
C PHE A 871 -7.72 16.41 5.94
N LYS A 872 -7.02 15.36 6.40
CA LYS A 872 -6.40 14.37 5.48
C LYS A 872 -7.44 13.45 4.83
N LEU A 873 -8.54 13.16 5.54
CA LEU A 873 -9.63 12.31 5.05
C LEU A 873 -10.51 13.05 4.03
N LYS A 874 -10.75 14.36 4.24
CA LYS A 874 -11.39 15.24 3.24
C LYS A 874 -10.68 15.19 1.89
N ARG A 875 -9.34 15.20 1.87
CA ARG A 875 -8.53 15.13 0.64
C ARG A 875 -8.82 13.87 -0.20
N MET A 876 -9.02 12.72 0.46
CA MET A 876 -9.40 11.46 -0.20
C MET A 876 -10.88 11.44 -0.60
N ALA A 877 -11.73 12.14 0.17
CA ALA A 877 -13.16 12.23 -0.06
C ALA A 877 -13.53 13.12 -1.22
N HIS A 878 -12.90 14.28 -1.35
CA HIS A 878 -13.19 15.24 -2.41
C HIS A 878 -12.79 14.67 -3.77
N LEU A 879 -11.71 13.87 -3.81
CA LEU A 879 -11.30 13.15 -5.02
C LEU A 879 -12.37 12.15 -5.48
N LEU A 880 -13.05 11.45 -4.56
CA LEU A 880 -14.12 10.53 -4.90
C LEU A 880 -15.45 11.26 -5.18
N HIS A 881 -15.74 12.35 -4.46
CA HIS A 881 -16.89 13.23 -4.68
C HIS A 881 -16.83 13.96 -6.04
N ASP A 882 -15.68 14.49 -6.45
CA ASP A 882 -15.49 15.15 -7.75
C ASP A 882 -15.53 14.15 -8.91
N LEU A 883 -15.16 12.89 -8.64
CA LEU A 883 -15.42 11.76 -9.52
C LEU A 883 -16.88 11.28 -9.43
N GLY A 884 -17.68 11.81 -8.50
CA GLY A 884 -19.05 11.47 -8.07
C GLY A 884 -19.27 10.00 -7.72
N VAL A 885 -18.24 9.35 -7.20
CA VAL A 885 -18.35 8.05 -6.57
C VAL A 885 -18.99 8.28 -5.20
N VAL A 886 -20.32 8.17 -5.14
CA VAL A 886 -21.08 8.33 -3.89
C VAL A 886 -21.02 7.01 -3.13
N VAL A 887 -20.20 6.96 -2.08
CA VAL A 887 -20.28 5.91 -1.05
C VAL A 887 -21.38 6.34 -0.07
N LYS A 888 -22.50 5.62 0.00
CA LYS A 888 -23.63 6.00 0.86
C LYS A 888 -23.23 5.95 2.34
N ARG A 889 -23.68 6.95 3.13
CA ARG A 889 -23.53 7.00 4.60
C ARG A 889 -24.03 5.69 5.20
N PRO A 890 -23.25 5.00 6.05
CA PRO A 890 -23.75 3.85 6.76
C PRO A 890 -24.95 4.31 7.61
N LEU A 891 -26.10 3.67 7.42
CA LEU A 891 -27.18 3.76 8.40
C LEU A 891 -26.66 3.22 9.73
N LYS A 892 -27.13 3.81 10.85
CA LYS A 892 -26.75 3.42 12.22
C LYS A 892 -26.60 1.90 12.31
N ALA A 893 -25.36 1.44 12.50
CA ALA A 893 -25.04 0.02 12.52
C ALA A 893 -25.81 -0.69 13.64
N PHE A 894 -26.22 -1.93 13.34
CA PHE A 894 -26.67 -2.88 14.34
C PHE A 894 -25.58 -3.04 15.40
N LYS A 895 -25.88 -2.73 16.66
CA LYS A 895 -25.03 -3.11 17.80
C LYS A 895 -25.31 -4.58 18.14
N TRP A 896 -24.35 -5.47 17.89
CA TRP A 896 -24.31 -6.79 18.52
C TRP A 896 -23.75 -6.63 19.93
N ALA A 897 -24.18 -7.46 20.90
CA ALA A 897 -23.54 -7.47 22.21
C ALA A 897 -22.13 -8.07 22.07
N ASN A 898 -21.11 -7.41 22.63
CA ASN A 898 -19.70 -7.78 22.48
C ASN A 898 -19.47 -9.26 22.83
N ASP A 899 -20.15 -9.80 23.83
CA ASP A 899 -19.98 -11.20 24.27
C ASP A 899 -20.27 -12.24 23.16
N HIS A 900 -21.16 -11.94 22.21
CA HIS A 900 -21.48 -12.81 21.08
C HIS A 900 -20.42 -12.78 19.97
N LEU A 901 -19.73 -11.65 19.78
CA LEU A 901 -18.61 -11.52 18.82
C LEU A 901 -17.34 -12.22 19.31
N MET A 902 -17.23 -12.47 20.61
CA MET A 902 -16.05 -13.02 21.27
C MET A 902 -15.98 -14.56 21.18
N LYS A 903 -17.13 -15.21 21.00
CA LYS A 903 -17.23 -16.67 20.87
C LYS A 903 -17.51 -17.04 19.43
N THR A 904 -16.62 -17.84 18.86
CA THR A 904 -16.72 -18.33 17.48
C THR A 904 -18.06 -19.04 17.27
N VAL A 905 -18.47 -19.92 18.20
CA VAL A 905 -19.74 -20.68 18.08
C VAL A 905 -20.96 -19.75 18.00
N ASP A 906 -21.04 -18.73 18.85
CA ASP A 906 -22.21 -17.83 18.91
C ASP A 906 -22.31 -17.00 17.62
N LEU A 907 -21.17 -16.50 17.12
CA LEU A 907 -21.07 -15.82 15.83
C LEU A 907 -21.63 -16.68 14.68
N TRP A 908 -21.31 -17.98 14.68
CA TRP A 908 -21.75 -18.91 13.63
C TRP A 908 -23.18 -19.42 13.82
N CYS A 909 -23.66 -19.64 15.04
CA CYS A 909 -25.02 -20.14 15.26
C CYS A 909 -26.07 -19.08 14.87
N ASP A 910 -25.86 -17.81 15.23
CA ASP A 910 -26.82 -16.73 14.96
C ASP A 910 -26.85 -16.30 13.47
N ASP A 911 -25.69 -16.34 12.79
CA ASP A 911 -25.60 -16.02 11.36
C ASP A 911 -26.19 -17.10 10.45
N PHE A 912 -26.28 -18.36 10.93
CA PHE A 912 -26.67 -19.53 10.12
C PHE A 912 -28.10 -20.02 10.40
N ALA A 913 -28.68 -19.71 11.56
CA ALA A 913 -30.07 -20.05 11.88
C ALA A 913 -31.11 -19.25 11.06
N ASN A 914 -30.71 -18.12 10.43
CA ASN A 914 -31.57 -17.27 9.61
C ASN A 914 -31.37 -17.53 8.10
N THR A 915 -31.91 -18.63 7.60
CA THR A 915 -31.83 -19.10 6.20
C THR A 915 -32.44 -18.16 5.15
N ASN A 916 -33.09 -17.06 5.54
CA ASN A 916 -33.78 -16.11 4.64
C ASN A 916 -32.97 -14.85 4.26
N ARG A 917 -31.70 -14.70 4.68
CA ARG A 917 -30.90 -13.51 4.34
C ARG A 917 -30.06 -13.71 3.08
N ASP A 918 -30.49 -13.06 2.01
CA ASP A 918 -30.01 -13.14 0.63
C ASP A 918 -28.64 -12.44 0.39
N LEU A 919 -27.70 -12.53 1.35
CA LEU A 919 -26.38 -11.91 1.31
C LEU A 919 -25.30 -12.83 1.87
N ALA A 920 -24.93 -13.85 1.11
CA ALA A 920 -23.66 -14.55 1.23
C ALA A 920 -23.32 -15.15 -0.13
N ASN A 921 -22.09 -15.64 -0.29
CA ASN A 921 -21.63 -16.68 -1.23
C ASN A 921 -20.60 -16.20 -2.26
N VAL A 922 -19.33 -16.47 -1.96
CA VAL A 922 -18.33 -16.88 -2.96
C VAL A 922 -17.45 -17.99 -2.36
N HIS A 923 -17.26 -19.03 -3.16
CA HIS A 923 -16.25 -20.09 -3.11
C HIS A 923 -15.21 -20.05 -1.97
N ALA A 924 -15.61 -20.57 -0.82
CA ALA A 924 -14.70 -21.15 0.14
C ALA A 924 -14.99 -22.64 0.17
N GLY A 925 -14.10 -23.49 -0.38
CA GLY A 925 -14.25 -24.96 -0.34
C GLY A 925 -14.20 -25.57 1.07
N MET A 926 -14.38 -24.78 2.12
CA MET A 926 -14.44 -25.19 3.53
C MET A 926 -15.90 -25.36 3.96
N CYS A 927 -16.26 -26.54 4.44
CA CYS A 927 -17.57 -26.76 5.08
C CYS A 927 -17.41 -26.81 6.61
N PHE A 928 -18.25 -26.06 7.33
CA PHE A 928 -18.18 -25.90 8.79
C PHE A 928 -19.19 -26.83 9.47
N GLY A 929 -18.75 -27.55 10.50
CA GLY A 929 -19.64 -28.38 11.32
C GLY A 929 -20.35 -27.52 12.36
N VAL A 930 -21.67 -27.49 12.33
CA VAL A 930 -22.49 -26.91 13.40
C VAL A 930 -22.64 -27.98 14.50
N PRO A 931 -22.34 -27.66 15.78
CA PRO A 931 -22.67 -28.55 16.88
C PRO A 931 -24.20 -28.60 17.05
N GLU A 932 -24.81 -29.75 16.81
CA GLU A 932 -26.20 -30.01 17.23
C GLU A 932 -26.12 -30.64 18.64
N GLU A 933 -26.93 -30.17 19.59
CA GLU A 933 -27.02 -30.79 20.91
C GLU A 933 -27.48 -32.25 20.77
N GLY A 934 -26.55 -33.19 20.97
CA GLY A 934 -26.84 -34.62 21.06
C GLY A 934 -26.91 -35.42 19.75
N LYS A 935 -26.58 -34.86 18.56
CA LYS A 935 -26.53 -35.60 17.27
C LYS A 935 -25.33 -35.22 16.38
N GLN A 936 -25.08 -36.04 15.35
CA GLN A 936 -23.99 -35.89 14.36
C GLN A 936 -23.88 -34.43 13.86
N SER A 937 -22.66 -33.88 13.84
CA SER A 937 -22.41 -32.53 13.33
C SER A 937 -22.87 -32.37 11.87
N ILE A 938 -23.79 -31.43 11.63
CA ILE A 938 -24.23 -31.09 10.27
C ILE A 938 -23.20 -30.13 9.68
N TYR A 939 -22.61 -30.50 8.55
CA TYR A 939 -21.63 -29.64 7.85
C TYR A 939 -22.31 -28.75 6.83
N VAL A 940 -22.32 -27.44 7.06
CA VAL A 940 -22.90 -26.45 6.13
C VAL A 940 -21.91 -26.17 5.00
N LYS A 941 -22.39 -26.29 3.75
CA LYS A 941 -21.54 -26.40 2.55
C LYS A 941 -20.90 -25.12 2.01
N ASN A 942 -21.13 -23.92 2.56
CA ASN A 942 -20.44 -22.68 2.12
C ASN A 942 -20.51 -21.61 3.21
N VAL A 943 -19.37 -20.99 3.52
CA VAL A 943 -19.26 -20.06 4.65
C VAL A 943 -18.39 -18.85 4.28
N MET A 944 -19.06 -17.75 3.96
CA MET A 944 -18.59 -16.41 4.33
C MET A 944 -19.48 -15.96 5.48
N SER A 945 -18.91 -15.44 6.57
CA SER A 945 -19.74 -14.90 7.66
C SER A 945 -20.59 -13.75 7.14
N SER A 946 -21.87 -13.75 7.51
CA SER A 946 -22.78 -12.64 7.22
C SER A 946 -22.24 -11.36 7.86
N ALA A 947 -21.51 -11.45 8.97
CA ALA A 947 -20.80 -10.35 9.61
C ALA A 947 -19.74 -9.68 8.70
N GLU A 948 -18.86 -10.43 8.04
CA GLU A 948 -17.78 -9.84 7.21
C GLU A 948 -18.31 -9.30 5.88
N LEU A 949 -19.31 -9.97 5.31
CA LEU A 949 -19.98 -9.51 4.10
C LEU A 949 -20.92 -8.31 4.38
N ALA A 950 -21.60 -8.30 5.53
CA ALA A 950 -22.39 -7.16 5.97
C ALA A 950 -21.50 -5.98 6.36
N ASN A 951 -20.32 -6.19 6.94
CA ASN A 951 -19.35 -5.12 7.13
C ASN A 951 -18.85 -4.61 5.78
N GLN A 952 -18.34 -5.46 4.89
CA GLN A 952 -17.90 -5.01 3.56
C GLN A 952 -19.03 -4.32 2.78
N ALA A 953 -20.27 -4.80 2.88
CA ALA A 953 -21.45 -4.16 2.31
C ALA A 953 -21.81 -2.84 3.00
N MET A 954 -21.72 -2.74 4.33
CA MET A 954 -21.89 -1.49 5.09
C MET A 954 -20.79 -0.48 4.74
N ASN A 955 -19.59 -0.95 4.44
CA ASN A 955 -18.45 -0.12 4.04
C ASN A 955 -18.61 0.43 2.63
N LEU A 956 -19.24 -0.32 1.74
CA LEU A 956 -19.29 -0.01 0.32
C LEU A 956 -20.66 0.47 -0.19
N THR A 957 -21.78 0.17 0.49
CA THR A 957 -23.14 0.33 -0.08
C THR A 957 -24.21 1.01 0.79
N GLY A 958 -24.05 1.12 2.11
CA GLY A 958 -24.98 1.85 3.00
C GLY A 958 -26.50 1.66 2.72
N ILE A 959 -27.06 0.44 2.76
CA ILE A 959 -28.48 0.15 2.42
C ILE A 959 -29.37 -0.14 3.69
N PRO A 960 -30.72 -0.19 3.58
CA PRO A 960 -31.71 0.78 4.04
C PRO A 960 -32.40 0.42 5.40
N ARG A 961 -33.13 1.38 5.98
CA ARG A 961 -33.85 1.27 7.27
C ARG A 961 -34.83 0.10 7.30
N LEU A 962 -34.74 -0.75 8.33
CA LEU A 962 -35.85 -1.57 8.83
C LEU A 962 -36.52 -0.88 10.02
N SER A 963 -37.82 -1.12 10.22
CA SER A 963 -38.73 -0.32 11.03
C SER A 963 -38.51 -0.37 12.56
N SER A 964 -38.53 0.85 13.11
CA SER A 964 -38.75 1.41 14.46
C SER A 964 -38.53 0.65 15.78
N ASP A 965 -38.70 -0.67 15.92
CA ASP A 965 -39.13 -1.19 17.23
C ASP A 965 -37.99 -1.71 18.15
N ARG A 966 -36.72 -1.36 17.89
CA ARG A 966 -35.57 -1.79 18.71
C ARG A 966 -34.58 -0.67 19.03
N ARG A 967 -35.05 0.42 19.66
CA ARG A 967 -34.17 1.46 20.22
C ARG A 967 -33.97 1.22 21.72
N PHE A 968 -32.73 1.08 22.18
CA PHE A 968 -32.36 1.27 23.58
C PHE A 968 -31.17 2.22 23.72
N ASN A 969 -31.35 3.19 24.63
CA ASN A 969 -30.50 4.36 24.87
C ASN A 969 -29.21 4.01 25.62
N TRP A 970 -28.13 4.74 25.31
CA TRP A 970 -26.94 4.83 26.14
C TRP A 970 -26.84 6.26 26.69
N PRO A 971 -26.59 6.46 28.00
CA PRO A 971 -26.26 7.77 28.54
C PRO A 971 -24.75 8.03 28.47
N HIS A 972 -24.40 9.26 28.08
CA HIS A 972 -23.07 9.86 28.12
C HIS A 972 -22.70 10.35 29.54
N GLY A 973 -21.41 10.42 29.83
CA GLY A 973 -20.83 11.19 30.94
C GLY A 973 -19.32 11.40 30.77
N LEU A 974 -18.94 12.59 30.29
CA LEU A 974 -17.58 13.16 30.25
C LEU A 974 -17.01 13.41 31.66
N HIS A 975 -15.68 13.27 31.86
CA HIS A 975 -14.78 14.35 32.32
C HIS A 975 -13.29 13.96 32.53
N TYR A 976 -12.41 14.90 32.13
CA TYR A 976 -10.94 15.09 32.32
C TYR A 976 -9.96 14.05 31.71
N ALA A 977 -9.21 14.35 30.64
CA ALA A 977 -8.08 15.28 30.51
C ALA A 977 -6.91 14.98 31.47
N HIS A 978 -5.85 14.34 30.95
CA HIS A 978 -4.43 14.70 31.07
C HIS A 978 -3.53 13.49 30.71
N CYS A 979 -2.62 13.75 29.77
CA CYS A 979 -1.62 12.84 29.25
C CYS A 979 -0.57 12.47 30.32
N ASN A 980 -0.42 11.19 30.63
CA ASN A 980 0.67 10.64 31.48
C ASN A 980 1.70 9.80 30.68
N MET A 981 1.77 10.01 29.35
CA MET A 981 2.79 9.39 28.49
C MET A 981 4.21 9.99 28.66
N ALA A 982 4.39 10.97 29.55
CA ALA A 982 5.70 11.51 29.93
C ALA A 982 6.21 11.04 31.32
N VAL A 983 5.45 10.25 32.08
CA VAL A 983 5.84 9.84 33.46
C VAL A 983 6.10 8.33 33.60
N LEU A 984 5.73 7.50 32.62
CA LEU A 984 5.83 6.04 32.73
C LEU A 984 7.14 5.41 32.20
N ASN A 985 8.06 6.18 31.63
CA ASN A 985 9.38 5.68 31.23
C ASN A 985 10.50 5.88 32.28
N ALA A 986 10.21 6.52 33.41
CA ALA A 986 11.24 6.89 34.40
C ALA A 986 11.29 6.01 35.67
N ASN A 987 10.32 5.12 35.91
CA ASN A 987 10.21 4.44 37.21
C ASN A 987 9.90 2.93 37.13
N HIS A 988 10.68 2.16 36.37
CA HIS A 988 10.75 0.71 36.61
C HIS A 988 11.84 0.44 37.67
N PRO A 989 11.50 0.03 38.91
CA PRO A 989 12.47 -0.09 40.01
C PRO A 989 13.62 -1.04 39.68
N THR A 990 13.34 -2.12 38.94
CA THR A 990 14.32 -3.13 38.54
C THR A 990 15.30 -2.65 37.46
N LYS A 991 14.88 -1.74 36.55
CA LYS A 991 15.80 -1.11 35.59
C LYS A 991 16.65 -0.01 36.22
N ARG A 992 16.20 0.56 37.35
CA ARG A 992 16.95 1.54 38.14
C ARG A 992 18.10 0.89 38.92
N LEU A 993 17.86 -0.29 39.50
CA LEU A 993 18.89 -1.14 40.14
C LEU A 993 20.03 -1.58 39.21
N LEU A 994 19.73 -1.79 37.92
CA LEU A 994 20.73 -2.11 36.89
C LEU A 994 21.45 -0.87 36.35
N ARG A 995 20.94 0.34 36.57
CA ARG A 995 21.64 1.59 36.19
C ARG A 995 22.58 2.11 37.26
N GLU A 996 22.46 1.64 38.50
CA GLU A 996 23.22 2.13 39.65
C GLU A 996 24.31 1.16 40.13
N ALA A 997 24.48 0.00 39.49
CA ALA A 997 25.57 -0.94 39.78
C ALA A 997 26.81 -0.60 38.94
N ASP A 998 27.99 -0.58 39.58
CA ASP A 998 29.23 -0.06 38.99
C ASP A 998 29.77 -0.88 37.79
N GLU A 999 29.22 -2.06 37.45
CA GLU A 999 29.65 -2.85 36.28
C GLU A 999 28.51 -3.68 35.67
N ASN A 1000 27.99 -3.27 34.49
CA ASN A 1000 26.97 -4.02 33.74
C ASN A 1000 27.43 -4.33 32.31
N VAL A 1001 27.05 -5.50 31.82
CA VAL A 1001 27.27 -5.95 30.44
C VAL A 1001 25.93 -5.87 29.70
N THR A 1002 25.92 -5.22 28.53
CA THR A 1002 24.72 -5.19 27.68
C THR A 1002 25.01 -5.84 26.34
N LEU A 1003 24.31 -6.94 26.05
CA LEU A 1003 24.42 -7.70 24.82
C LEU A 1003 23.47 -7.10 23.79
N TYR A 1004 23.97 -6.69 22.62
CA TYR A 1004 23.13 -6.18 21.52
C TYR A 1004 23.14 -7.18 20.35
N PRO A 1005 22.02 -7.36 19.64
CA PRO A 1005 22.08 -7.92 18.30
C PRO A 1005 22.69 -6.89 17.35
N ASP A 1006 23.67 -7.30 16.53
CA ASP A 1006 24.34 -6.40 15.59
C ASP A 1006 23.44 -6.17 14.35
N ASP A 1007 22.99 -4.92 14.16
CA ASP A 1007 22.16 -4.48 13.03
C ASP A 1007 23.00 -3.88 11.87
N GLU A 1008 24.32 -3.68 12.00
CA GLU A 1008 25.09 -2.80 11.10
C GLU A 1008 25.91 -3.45 9.96
N ASP A 1009 26.15 -4.77 9.92
CA ASP A 1009 27.03 -5.34 8.89
C ASP A 1009 26.29 -5.95 7.67
N THR A 1010 25.51 -5.11 6.97
CA THR A 1010 25.11 -5.40 5.57
C THR A 1010 26.10 -4.79 4.58
N LYS A 1011 27.14 -5.54 4.20
CA LYS A 1011 27.85 -5.30 2.93
C LYS A 1011 27.58 -6.43 1.92
N SER A 1012 26.64 -6.12 1.02
CA SER A 1012 26.54 -6.46 -0.41
C SER A 1012 26.86 -7.84 -1.00
N VAL A 1013 27.40 -8.86 -0.31
CA VAL A 1013 27.84 -10.11 -0.99
C VAL A 1013 27.42 -11.43 -0.32
N GLY A 1014 26.65 -11.40 0.77
CA GLY A 1014 25.97 -12.61 1.26
C GLY A 1014 26.88 -13.68 1.89
N GLU A 1015 28.04 -13.29 2.39
CA GLU A 1015 28.78 -14.10 3.37
C GLU A 1015 28.29 -13.72 4.78
N LEU A 1016 27.98 -14.74 5.59
CA LEU A 1016 27.63 -14.58 7.01
C LEU A 1016 28.89 -14.09 7.74
N VAL A 1017 28.74 -13.09 8.62
CA VAL A 1017 29.85 -12.66 9.48
C VAL A 1017 29.99 -13.69 10.60
N ASP A 1018 31.22 -14.14 10.83
CA ASP A 1018 31.50 -15.21 11.78
C ASP A 1018 31.43 -14.74 13.25
N HIS A 1019 31.08 -13.48 13.58
CA HIS A 1019 31.23 -12.91 14.94
C HIS A 1019 30.03 -11.97 15.34
N TRP A 1020 29.67 -11.88 16.64
CA TRP A 1020 28.74 -10.91 17.26
C TRP A 1020 29.49 -9.77 17.96
N ARG A 1021 28.90 -8.58 18.11
CA ARG A 1021 29.45 -7.51 18.97
C ARG A 1021 28.78 -7.46 20.35
N VAL A 1022 29.59 -7.45 21.41
CA VAL A 1022 29.16 -7.24 22.79
C VAL A 1022 29.69 -5.91 23.30
N MET A 1023 28.81 -5.07 23.84
CA MET A 1023 29.19 -3.79 24.44
C MET A 1023 29.22 -3.89 25.96
N VAL A 1024 30.40 -3.71 26.54
CA VAL A 1024 30.55 -3.60 28.00
C VAL A 1024 30.48 -2.13 28.39
N GLN A 1025 29.52 -1.76 29.25
CA GLN A 1025 29.39 -0.39 29.73
C GLN A 1025 29.96 -0.30 31.16
N ARG A 1026 31.16 0.28 31.29
CA ARG A 1026 31.89 0.30 32.57
C ARG A 1026 31.49 1.44 33.52
N THR A 1027 30.81 2.51 33.08
CA THR A 1027 30.28 3.57 33.97
C THR A 1027 29.08 4.33 33.39
N THR A 1028 28.32 5.02 34.24
CA THR A 1028 27.03 5.67 33.92
C THR A 1028 27.11 7.03 33.21
N LYS A 1029 28.31 7.55 32.88
CA LYS A 1029 28.45 8.99 32.55
C LYS A 1029 29.21 9.38 31.27
N SER A 1030 29.68 8.46 30.42
CA SER A 1030 30.14 8.84 29.07
C SER A 1030 29.84 7.76 28.04
N GLN A 1031 29.50 8.17 26.81
CA GLN A 1031 29.40 7.30 25.63
C GLN A 1031 30.79 6.87 25.10
N ASP A 1032 31.88 7.20 25.79
CA ASP A 1032 33.24 7.02 25.25
C ASP A 1032 33.98 5.81 25.83
N ASN A 1033 33.35 5.02 26.72
CA ASN A 1033 33.94 3.81 27.31
C ASN A 1033 33.14 2.55 26.96
N TYR A 1034 33.07 2.24 25.67
CA TYR A 1034 32.64 0.93 25.17
C TYR A 1034 33.87 0.09 24.85
N SER A 1035 33.95 -1.14 25.37
CA SER A 1035 34.85 -2.15 24.82
C SER A 1035 34.01 -3.09 23.94
N ASP A 1036 34.28 -3.07 22.63
CA ASP A 1036 33.72 -4.01 21.66
C ASP A 1036 34.39 -5.38 21.85
N ILE A 1037 33.60 -6.37 22.25
CA ILE A 1037 34.05 -7.77 22.29
C ILE A 1037 33.38 -8.47 21.11
N SER A 1038 34.18 -8.99 20.17
CA SER A 1038 33.69 -9.81 19.06
C SER A 1038 33.59 -11.28 19.49
N LEU A 1039 32.38 -11.85 19.50
CA LEU A 1039 32.13 -13.24 19.86
C LEU A 1039 31.91 -14.11 18.60
N PRO A 1040 32.79 -15.06 18.30
CA PRO A 1040 32.61 -15.92 17.13
C PRO A 1040 31.36 -16.82 17.20
N ILE A 1041 30.70 -16.97 16.05
CA ILE A 1041 29.54 -17.80 15.76
C ILE A 1041 30.07 -19.08 15.13
N VAL A 1042 29.87 -20.21 15.81
CA VAL A 1042 30.21 -21.51 15.22
C VAL A 1042 28.92 -22.27 14.93
N HIS A 1043 28.73 -22.62 13.66
CA HIS A 1043 27.60 -23.44 13.21
C HIS A 1043 27.90 -24.92 13.44
N ILE A 1044 27.18 -25.56 14.37
CA ILE A 1044 27.27 -27.01 14.58
C ILE A 1044 25.92 -27.68 14.33
N GLY A 1045 25.95 -28.74 13.53
CA GLY A 1045 24.79 -29.56 13.19
C GLY A 1045 24.23 -30.36 14.37
N PHE A 1046 22.90 -30.37 14.43
CA PHE A 1046 21.99 -31.38 15.02
C PHE A 1046 22.42 -32.05 16.34
N GLY A 1047 22.20 -31.36 17.45
CA GLY A 1047 22.01 -31.92 18.79
C GLY A 1047 20.89 -31.18 19.55
N PRO A 1048 20.30 -31.76 20.61
CA PRO A 1048 19.26 -31.10 21.40
C PRO A 1048 19.81 -29.87 22.14
N LEU A 1049 18.98 -28.83 22.22
CA LEU A 1049 19.27 -27.51 22.78
C LEU A 1049 19.45 -27.60 24.30
N TRP A 1050 20.58 -27.12 24.84
CA TRP A 1050 20.78 -26.99 26.29
C TRP A 1050 20.28 -25.63 26.80
N VAL A 1051 19.64 -25.63 27.97
CA VAL A 1051 19.15 -24.45 28.70
C VAL A 1051 19.92 -24.37 30.02
N PRO A 1052 20.54 -23.22 30.40
CA PRO A 1052 21.28 -23.15 31.65
C PRO A 1052 20.39 -23.43 32.85
N PRO A 1053 20.84 -24.23 33.84
CA PRO A 1053 20.03 -24.63 34.99
C PRO A 1053 19.55 -23.43 35.83
N ASN A 1054 20.30 -22.32 35.81
CA ASN A 1054 19.95 -21.11 36.55
C ASN A 1054 19.28 -20.03 35.67
N LEU A 1055 19.07 -20.27 34.37
CA LEU A 1055 18.50 -19.27 33.46
C LEU A 1055 17.06 -18.92 33.86
N VAL A 1056 16.26 -19.92 34.23
CA VAL A 1056 14.88 -19.70 34.72
C VAL A 1056 14.87 -18.85 35.98
N GLU A 1057 15.80 -19.10 36.90
CA GLU A 1057 15.93 -18.35 38.15
C GLU A 1057 16.43 -16.90 37.92
N LEU A 1058 17.33 -16.69 36.95
CA LEU A 1058 17.81 -15.38 36.53
C LEU A 1058 16.69 -14.58 35.84
N MET A 1059 15.94 -15.25 34.97
CA MET A 1059 14.80 -14.68 34.24
C MET A 1059 13.68 -14.27 35.20
N ASP A 1060 13.36 -15.12 36.17
CA ASP A 1060 12.38 -14.78 37.23
C ASP A 1060 12.88 -13.62 38.10
N ARG A 1061 14.17 -13.59 38.46
CA ARG A 1061 14.77 -12.52 39.28
C ARG A 1061 14.74 -11.16 38.60
N TYR A 1062 14.93 -11.10 37.28
CA TYR A 1062 14.88 -9.86 36.50
C TYR A 1062 13.50 -9.57 35.88
N ALA A 1063 12.48 -10.38 36.20
CA ALA A 1063 11.14 -10.33 35.60
C ALA A 1063 11.17 -10.37 34.05
N MET A 1064 12.17 -11.06 33.50
CA MET A 1064 12.35 -11.25 32.06
C MET A 1064 11.54 -12.45 31.62
N HIS A 1065 10.59 -12.24 30.71
CA HIS A 1065 9.88 -13.35 30.08
C HIS A 1065 10.72 -13.94 28.95
N SER A 1066 10.55 -15.24 28.66
CA SER A 1066 11.21 -15.99 27.56
C SER A 1066 10.99 -15.43 26.14
N THR A 1067 10.32 -14.29 26.01
CA THR A 1067 9.93 -13.63 24.76
C THR A 1067 10.57 -12.24 24.58
N GLU A 1068 11.40 -11.78 25.53
CA GLU A 1068 12.25 -10.58 25.37
C GLU A 1068 13.57 -10.89 24.65
N MET A 1069 13.72 -12.13 24.19
CA MET A 1069 14.90 -12.72 23.58
C MET A 1069 15.17 -12.27 22.13
N ALA A 1070 14.94 -11.00 21.82
CA ALA A 1070 15.38 -10.34 20.59
C ALA A 1070 15.70 -8.85 20.82
N GLY A 1071 15.86 -8.43 22.07
CA GLY A 1071 16.28 -7.09 22.48
C GLY A 1071 17.56 -7.15 23.30
N ALA A 1072 18.17 -5.98 23.56
CA ALA A 1072 19.42 -5.91 24.31
C ALA A 1072 19.28 -6.46 25.74
N LEU A 1073 20.17 -7.38 26.13
CA LEU A 1073 20.17 -8.03 27.46
C LEU A 1073 21.22 -7.37 28.36
N THR A 1074 20.77 -6.67 29.40
CA THR A 1074 21.66 -6.04 30.40
C THR A 1074 21.70 -6.86 31.68
N ILE A 1075 22.87 -7.37 32.06
CA ILE A 1075 23.12 -8.13 33.31
C ILE A 1075 24.39 -7.64 34.00
N ARG A 1076 24.60 -8.02 35.27
CA ARG A 1076 25.82 -7.65 36.01
C ARG A 1076 27.03 -8.42 35.48
N LEU A 1077 28.22 -7.80 35.45
CA LEU A 1077 29.44 -8.43 34.95
C LEU A 1077 29.79 -9.72 35.71
N SER A 1078 29.67 -9.71 37.04
CA SER A 1078 29.91 -10.89 37.90
C SER A 1078 28.91 -12.03 37.68
N GLU A 1079 27.70 -11.74 37.19
CA GLU A 1079 26.70 -12.75 36.84
C GLU A 1079 26.92 -13.28 35.42
N PHE A 1080 27.32 -12.42 34.48
CA PHE A 1080 27.79 -12.85 33.17
C PHE A 1080 29.00 -13.79 33.28
N GLN A 1081 29.96 -13.47 34.16
CA GLN A 1081 31.08 -14.35 34.48
C GLN A 1081 30.63 -15.69 35.10
N LYS A 1082 29.59 -15.71 35.95
CA LYS A 1082 29.02 -16.96 36.49
C LYS A 1082 28.29 -17.79 35.43
N VAL A 1083 27.62 -17.17 34.47
CA VAL A 1083 27.03 -17.86 33.30
C VAL A 1083 28.11 -18.49 32.44
N LEU A 1084 29.28 -17.85 32.32
CA LEU A 1084 30.44 -18.38 31.61
C LEU A 1084 31.18 -19.50 32.38
N LEU A 1085 31.24 -19.42 33.71
CA LEU A 1085 31.97 -20.37 34.57
C LEU A 1085 31.18 -21.66 34.89
N ALA A 1086 29.90 -21.76 34.50
CA ALA A 1086 29.01 -22.82 34.98
C ALA A 1086 29.12 -24.19 34.28
N ASP A 1087 29.90 -24.36 33.21
CA ASP A 1087 30.14 -25.70 32.65
C ASP A 1087 31.34 -25.75 31.68
N GLU A 1088 32.37 -26.56 31.98
CA GLU A 1088 33.62 -26.66 31.20
C GLU A 1088 33.47 -27.49 29.90
N LEU A 1089 32.26 -27.93 29.50
CA LEU A 1089 32.11 -28.93 28.43
C LEU A 1089 30.95 -28.78 27.40
N THR A 1090 30.17 -27.69 27.31
CA THR A 1090 29.06 -27.62 26.29
C THR A 1090 28.79 -26.26 25.60
N THR A 1091 28.08 -26.33 24.46
CA THR A 1091 27.60 -25.23 23.61
C THR A 1091 26.27 -24.66 24.12
N ALA A 1092 26.06 -23.34 24.05
CA ALA A 1092 24.82 -22.68 24.51
C ALA A 1092 24.01 -22.06 23.36
N TYR A 1093 22.68 -22.20 23.38
CA TYR A 1093 21.74 -21.44 22.53
C TYR A 1093 20.99 -20.42 23.38
N VAL A 1094 21.10 -19.14 23.03
CA VAL A 1094 20.31 -18.07 23.64
C VAL A 1094 19.32 -17.56 22.58
N PRO A 1095 18.01 -17.63 22.81
CA PRO A 1095 17.07 -17.12 21.82
C PRO A 1095 17.36 -15.64 21.48
N GLY A 1096 17.35 -15.35 20.17
CA GLY A 1096 17.82 -14.10 19.53
C GLY A 1096 19.30 -13.74 19.63
N LEU A 1097 20.15 -14.63 20.15
CA LEU A 1097 21.62 -14.51 20.17
C LEU A 1097 22.34 -15.70 19.51
N GLY A 1098 21.63 -16.76 19.09
CA GLY A 1098 22.21 -17.90 18.37
C GLY A 1098 23.08 -18.84 19.23
N LEU A 1099 23.90 -19.66 18.57
CA LEU A 1099 24.84 -20.64 19.17
C LEU A 1099 26.25 -20.04 19.30
N VAL A 1100 26.92 -20.19 20.46
CA VAL A 1100 28.30 -19.69 20.70
C VAL A 1100 29.19 -20.79 21.30
N LEU A 1101 30.49 -20.83 20.90
CA LEU A 1101 31.49 -21.80 21.37
C LEU A 1101 32.50 -21.15 22.35
N HIS A 1102 32.79 -21.86 23.45
CA HIS A 1102 33.53 -21.39 24.63
C HIS A 1102 35.02 -20.95 24.43
N PRO A 1103 35.86 -21.59 23.60
CA PRO A 1103 37.32 -21.36 23.62
C PRO A 1103 37.75 -19.94 23.22
N GLU A 1104 36.99 -19.28 22.34
CA GLU A 1104 37.35 -17.96 21.81
C GLU A 1104 36.87 -16.82 22.72
N THR A 1105 35.82 -17.05 23.51
CA THR A 1105 35.25 -16.08 24.46
C THR A 1105 36.14 -15.88 25.68
N LEU A 1106 36.72 -16.96 26.22
CA LEU A 1106 37.65 -16.90 27.35
C LEU A 1106 38.95 -16.15 27.00
N ALA A 1107 39.46 -16.29 25.77
CA ALA A 1107 40.69 -15.62 25.33
C ALA A 1107 40.52 -14.10 25.17
N LEU A 1108 39.31 -13.62 24.87
CA LEU A 1108 39.00 -12.19 24.77
C LEU A 1108 38.78 -11.54 26.14
N VAL A 1109 38.09 -12.23 27.07
CA VAL A 1109 37.85 -11.72 28.43
C VAL A 1109 39.14 -11.72 29.27
N ALA A 1110 39.99 -12.74 29.12
CA ALA A 1110 41.28 -12.82 29.83
C ALA A 1110 42.27 -11.71 29.43
N LYS A 1111 42.14 -11.11 28.24
CA LYS A 1111 42.96 -9.95 27.82
C LYS A 1111 42.54 -8.64 28.47
N THR A 1112 41.29 -8.53 28.94
CA THR A 1112 40.76 -7.31 29.56
C THR A 1112 41.00 -7.20 31.07
N ASP A 1113 41.38 -8.28 31.74
CA ASP A 1113 41.68 -8.31 33.19
C ASP A 1113 43.19 -8.21 33.52
N ALA A 1114 44.08 -8.24 32.53
CA ALA A 1114 45.53 -8.17 32.74
C ALA A 1114 46.10 -6.74 32.79
N SER A 1115 45.26 -5.71 32.81
CA SER A 1115 45.70 -4.34 33.09
C SER A 1115 44.91 -3.77 34.26
N GLN A 1116 45.60 -3.67 35.40
CA GLN A 1116 45.25 -3.02 36.68
C GLN A 1116 44.76 -3.95 37.81
N ALA A 1117 45.70 -4.44 38.63
CA ALA A 1117 46.06 -3.82 39.92
C ALA A 1117 47.09 -4.67 40.70
N PRO A 1118 48.01 -4.08 41.48
CA PRO A 1118 48.36 -2.66 41.60
C PRO A 1118 49.45 -2.21 40.61
#